data_AF-A0A5C3R551-F1
#
_entry.id   AF-A0A5C3R551-F1
#
_cell.length_a   1.000
_cell.length_b   1.000
_cell.length_c   1.000
_cell.angle_alpha   90.00
_cell.angle_beta   90.00
_cell.angle_gamma   90.00
#
_symmetry.space_group_name_H-M   'P 1'
#
loop_
_entity.id
_entity.type
_entity.pdbx_description
1 polymer ?
#
loop_
_entity_poly.entity_id
_entity_poly.type
_entity_poly.pdbx_seq_one_letter_code
_entity_poly.pdbx_strand_id
1 'polypeptide(L)'
;MMAQYAHQSQQNYYGQGASHHASTYSHRSMNETSARDDYERWYTEPAPNNRMLMALKSTIPKEVGWALDRLCRLSENDQFSLRLLKGLADALFEWPVWFATEGYKDMPPTHNLFSHAGDSARALQNAMESVFSLRNCSYIEANAQDIAEHPSKEPFVLSALHNLKDESGAYDEFLLYTLEMFQNVAYSFVLPPPPIPLEKNPFPPLLDLLANSSNRSLIIAAFNALSALLSVPSNGLHLDSASPGLLASIRYLPLIGDKPLLEASLNHLYNHLSQPQLAKAFLLHSQMSGTLKSLVNVLLREQEEDTFSSNLSGPLYTVPSSKVLTRVYNPTEEELNALIALPEPQRCYEWMRSMFVAKPDGVLTQIEFFSLYRETFAAASLHQPNNPMLNAPDVIKNVNIVFNQAQAMVVPGSPPTFVVRGVDRRRVEDGHEPFKCLWDRASCPTATFTSPSALHQHLTDDHLQGENTSCLWLSCPQVSISKPLLKSHVLTHLTNPGLGQKPASQSDLITLSSSDSPYPTSHPTSRVPPPPPDAILSYKTPRSQPPGTSLLALLSIRILFRISFASVDRATRADAEHFGFPGVVEEDSADQDVSSILDSEEEGARRGRKAFVGARGMLERVMLLDDTLMGWISEMVDAGVYGFSSE
;
A
#
# COMPACT_ATOMS: atom_id res chain seq x y z
N MET A 1 19.34 -24.02 -12.69
CA MET A 1 19.45 -23.28 -11.42
C MET A 1 18.13 -22.65 -10.98
N MET A 2 17.52 -21.69 -11.69
CA MET A 2 16.21 -21.14 -11.26
C MET A 2 15.03 -22.12 -11.38
N ALA A 3 15.00 -22.99 -12.39
CA ALA A 3 14.02 -24.09 -12.46
C ALA A 3 14.17 -25.07 -11.26
N GLN A 4 15.40 -25.27 -10.77
CA GLN A 4 15.67 -26.07 -9.56
C GLN A 4 15.28 -25.33 -8.28
N TYR A 5 15.45 -24.00 -8.21
CA TYR A 5 14.98 -23.18 -7.09
C TYR A 5 13.44 -23.08 -7.04
N ALA A 6 12.77 -22.99 -8.19
CA ALA A 6 11.31 -23.07 -8.27
C ALA A 6 10.80 -24.44 -7.82
N HIS A 7 11.45 -25.53 -8.28
CA HIS A 7 11.14 -26.90 -7.87
C HIS A 7 11.40 -27.15 -6.37
N GLN A 8 12.50 -26.61 -5.81
CA GLN A 8 12.82 -26.68 -4.37
C GLN A 8 11.90 -25.79 -3.52
N SER A 9 11.49 -24.63 -4.03
CA SER A 9 10.52 -23.77 -3.34
C SER A 9 9.13 -24.39 -3.34
N GLN A 10 8.71 -25.07 -4.41
CA GLN A 10 7.48 -25.86 -4.47
C GLN A 10 7.53 -27.01 -3.46
N GLN A 11 8.61 -27.81 -3.42
CA GLN A 11 8.74 -28.88 -2.43
C GLN A 11 8.73 -28.37 -0.98
N ASN A 12 9.36 -27.22 -0.71
CA ASN A 12 9.38 -26.63 0.64
C ASN A 12 8.07 -25.93 1.04
N TYR A 13 7.27 -25.43 0.08
CA TYR A 13 5.99 -24.76 0.35
C TYR A 13 4.83 -25.76 0.50
N TYR A 14 4.82 -26.86 -0.26
CA TYR A 14 3.88 -27.96 -0.05
C TYR A 14 4.10 -28.68 1.29
N GLY A 15 5.31 -28.60 1.87
CA GLY A 15 5.60 -29.06 3.24
C GLY A 15 5.09 -28.15 4.37
N GLN A 16 4.67 -26.91 4.09
CA GLN A 16 4.24 -25.94 5.13
C GLN A 16 2.75 -25.60 5.12
N GLY A 17 1.98 -26.05 4.12
CA GLY A 17 0.54 -25.79 4.01
C GLY A 17 -0.38 -26.69 4.85
N ALA A 18 0.13 -27.78 5.43
CA ALA A 18 -0.67 -28.77 6.16
C ALA A 18 -0.63 -28.54 7.69
N SER A 19 -1.03 -27.36 8.17
CA SER A 19 -1.12 -27.12 9.62
C SER A 19 -2.21 -26.14 10.02
N HIS A 20 -3.38 -26.15 9.37
CA HIS A 20 -4.54 -25.39 9.82
C HIS A 20 -5.86 -26.14 9.67
N HIS A 21 -5.96 -27.33 10.25
CA HIS A 21 -7.24 -27.91 10.69
C HIS A 21 -7.03 -28.76 11.95
N ALA A 22 -6.62 -28.11 13.03
CA ALA A 22 -6.69 -28.68 14.37
C ALA A 22 -7.65 -27.83 15.20
N SER A 23 -8.82 -28.37 15.55
CA SER A 23 -9.54 -28.11 16.81
C SER A 23 -10.95 -28.69 16.77
N THR A 24 -11.15 -29.85 17.39
CA THR A 24 -12.16 -30.06 18.46
C THR A 24 -12.07 -31.50 18.98
N TYR A 25 -11.15 -31.78 19.90
CA TYR A 25 -11.37 -32.85 20.89
C TYR A 25 -10.82 -32.43 22.25
N SER A 26 -11.66 -32.62 23.25
CA SER A 26 -11.59 -32.13 24.61
C SER A 26 -10.36 -32.58 25.38
N HIS A 27 -9.71 -31.64 26.06
CA HIS A 27 -8.77 -31.90 27.16
C HIS A 27 -9.46 -32.70 28.28
N ARG A 28 -8.91 -33.87 28.63
CA ARG A 28 -9.17 -34.53 29.92
C ARG A 28 -7.84 -34.79 30.64
N SER A 29 -7.87 -34.48 31.94
CA SER A 29 -6.76 -34.39 32.90
C SER A 29 -5.87 -35.63 32.94
N MET A 30 -4.55 -35.39 32.98
CA MET A 30 -3.51 -36.39 33.23
C MET A 30 -3.37 -36.68 34.71
N ASN A 31 -3.63 -37.93 35.11
CA ASN A 31 -2.93 -38.62 36.20
C ASN A 31 -3.30 -40.10 36.15
N GLU A 32 -2.43 -40.91 35.56
CA GLU A 32 -2.11 -42.32 35.91
C GLU A 32 -1.28 -42.94 34.77
N THR A 33 -0.19 -43.60 35.14
CA THR A 33 0.71 -44.34 34.25
C THR A 33 0.02 -45.59 33.69
N SER A 34 -0.83 -45.39 32.68
CA SER A 34 -1.30 -46.42 31.76
C SER A 34 -0.69 -46.10 30.40
N ALA A 35 -0.01 -47.07 29.78
CA ALA A 35 0.38 -46.94 28.39
C ALA A 35 -0.90 -46.60 27.60
N ARG A 36 -0.91 -45.46 26.90
CA ARG A 36 -2.04 -45.07 26.07
C ARG A 36 -2.30 -46.20 25.07
N ASP A 37 -3.53 -46.71 25.08
CA ASP A 37 -4.10 -47.47 23.97
C ASP A 37 -3.72 -46.71 22.68
N ASP A 38 -3.12 -47.41 21.70
CA ASP A 38 -2.53 -46.92 20.43
C ASP A 38 -0.99 -46.85 20.30
N TYR A 39 -0.19 -46.99 21.38
CA TYR A 39 1.29 -47.01 21.29
C TYR A 39 1.93 -48.35 21.65
N GLU A 40 1.14 -49.42 21.57
CA GLU A 40 1.60 -50.74 21.99
C GLU A 40 2.57 -51.33 20.95
N ARG A 41 3.81 -51.59 21.38
CA ARG A 41 4.93 -52.00 20.51
C ARG A 41 4.63 -53.20 19.60
N TRP A 42 3.79 -54.12 20.07
CA TRP A 42 3.51 -55.42 19.43
C TRP A 42 2.70 -55.34 18.13
N TYR A 43 2.09 -54.19 17.80
CA TYR A 43 1.45 -54.00 16.48
C TYR A 43 2.34 -53.29 15.46
N THR A 44 3.43 -52.65 15.90
CA THR A 44 4.44 -52.04 15.04
C THR A 44 5.65 -52.96 14.82
N GLU A 45 5.68 -54.12 15.50
CA GLU A 45 6.77 -55.08 15.38
C GLU A 45 6.77 -55.74 13.99
N PRO A 46 7.93 -55.78 13.30
CA PRO A 46 8.09 -56.46 12.03
C PRO A 46 8.08 -57.98 12.25
N ALA A 47 6.88 -58.54 12.42
CA ALA A 47 6.68 -59.96 12.63
C ALA A 47 5.62 -60.51 11.66
N PRO A 48 5.80 -61.74 11.14
CA PRO A 48 4.83 -62.33 10.21
C PRO A 48 3.46 -62.60 10.86
N ASN A 49 3.39 -62.67 12.19
CA ASN A 49 2.17 -62.81 12.99
C ASN A 49 1.63 -61.47 13.50
N ASN A 50 2.05 -60.35 12.88
CA ASN A 50 1.57 -59.03 13.27
C ASN A 50 0.04 -58.98 13.26
N ARG A 51 -0.57 -58.61 14.39
CA ARG A 51 -2.02 -58.62 14.57
C ARG A 51 -2.73 -57.71 13.57
N MET A 52 -2.16 -56.55 13.25
CA MET A 52 -2.76 -55.58 12.34
C MET A 52 -2.87 -56.15 10.93
N LEU A 53 -1.79 -56.76 10.43
CA LEU A 53 -1.80 -57.44 9.14
C LEU A 53 -2.77 -58.62 9.10
N MET A 54 -2.79 -59.44 10.16
CA MET A 54 -3.69 -60.58 10.26
C MET A 54 -5.16 -60.17 10.37
N ALA A 55 -5.44 -59.09 11.10
CA ALA A 55 -6.77 -58.53 11.25
C ALA A 55 -7.33 -58.02 9.91
N LEU A 56 -6.52 -57.29 9.13
CA LEU A 56 -6.89 -56.88 7.76
C LEU A 56 -7.22 -58.09 6.86
N LYS A 57 -6.41 -59.14 6.92
CA LYS A 57 -6.61 -60.36 6.13
C LYS A 57 -7.69 -61.29 6.66
N SER A 58 -8.18 -61.08 7.88
CA SER A 58 -9.06 -62.04 8.58
C SER A 58 -10.48 -62.12 8.02
N THR A 59 -10.89 -61.24 7.10
CA THR A 59 -12.27 -61.08 6.59
C THR A 59 -13.33 -60.80 7.67
N ILE A 60 -12.94 -60.68 8.94
CA ILE A 60 -13.84 -60.41 10.06
C ILE A 60 -14.06 -58.90 10.13
N PRO A 61 -15.29 -58.38 9.88
CA PRO A 61 -15.51 -56.93 9.74
C PRO A 61 -15.07 -56.11 10.96
N LYS A 62 -15.24 -56.65 12.17
CA LYS A 62 -14.82 -55.99 13.41
C LYS A 62 -13.31 -55.89 13.55
N GLU A 63 -12.57 -56.90 13.11
CA GLU A 63 -11.10 -56.91 13.17
C GLU A 63 -10.51 -56.04 12.06
N VAL A 64 -11.10 -56.05 10.87
CA VAL A 64 -10.72 -55.16 9.77
C VAL A 64 -10.89 -53.69 10.19
N GLY A 65 -12.08 -53.32 10.71
CA GLY A 65 -12.31 -51.95 11.20
C GLY A 65 -11.42 -51.58 12.38
N TRP A 66 -11.12 -52.52 13.28
CA TRP A 66 -10.14 -52.29 14.35
C TRP A 66 -8.75 -51.98 13.80
N ALA A 67 -8.29 -52.73 12.80
CA ALA A 67 -6.97 -52.54 12.20
C ALA A 67 -6.88 -51.23 11.42
N LEU A 68 -7.90 -50.91 10.62
CA LEU A 68 -7.94 -49.68 9.83
C LEU A 68 -7.97 -48.42 10.69
N ASP A 69 -8.79 -48.37 11.76
CA ASP A 69 -8.80 -47.25 12.71
C ASP A 69 -7.42 -46.96 13.31
N ARG A 70 -6.63 -48.00 13.60
CA ARG A 70 -5.24 -47.85 14.08
C ARG A 70 -4.30 -47.43 12.95
N LEU A 71 -4.44 -47.99 11.76
CA LEU A 71 -3.63 -47.62 10.59
C LEU A 71 -3.82 -46.17 10.19
N CYS A 72 -5.05 -45.63 10.29
CA CYS A 72 -5.29 -44.21 10.06
C CYS A 72 -4.43 -43.36 11.01
N ARG A 73 -4.40 -43.67 12.31
CA ARG A 73 -3.57 -42.96 13.30
C ARG A 73 -2.07 -43.16 13.10
N LEU A 74 -1.65 -44.39 12.78
CA LEU A 74 -0.24 -44.71 12.57
C LEU A 74 0.31 -44.10 11.28
N SER A 75 -0.51 -43.98 10.24
CA SER A 75 -0.12 -43.39 8.96
C SER A 75 0.23 -41.91 9.03
N GLU A 76 -0.21 -41.20 10.08
CA GLU A 76 0.17 -39.80 10.37
C GLU A 76 1.58 -39.69 10.98
N ASN A 77 2.17 -40.79 11.44
CA ASN A 77 3.49 -40.77 12.07
C ASN A 77 4.59 -40.93 11.02
N ASP A 78 5.50 -39.95 10.95
CA ASP A 78 6.64 -39.94 10.02
C ASP A 78 7.57 -41.16 10.14
N GLN A 79 7.54 -41.88 11.26
CA GLN A 79 8.34 -43.10 11.48
C GLN A 79 7.68 -44.37 10.94
N PHE A 80 6.42 -44.29 10.51
CA PHE A 80 5.69 -45.43 9.98
C PHE A 80 6.22 -45.82 8.60
N SER A 81 6.61 -47.09 8.43
CA SER A 81 7.14 -47.61 7.18
C SER A 81 6.35 -48.82 6.70
N LEU A 82 5.81 -48.76 5.48
CA LEU A 82 5.10 -49.86 4.83
C LEU A 82 6.01 -51.08 4.64
N ARG A 83 7.28 -50.84 4.32
CA ARG A 83 8.31 -51.88 4.16
C ARG A 83 8.58 -52.71 5.41
N LEU A 84 8.34 -52.15 6.59
CA LEU A 84 8.54 -52.84 7.88
C LEU A 84 7.57 -54.01 8.04
N LEU A 85 6.35 -53.88 7.50
CA LEU A 85 5.28 -54.87 7.56
C LEU A 85 5.01 -55.45 6.17
N LYS A 86 5.77 -56.50 5.80
CA LYS A 86 5.62 -57.17 4.50
C LYS A 86 4.17 -57.64 4.28
N GLY A 87 3.58 -57.23 3.16
CA GLY A 87 2.21 -57.56 2.78
C GLY A 87 1.13 -56.61 3.32
N LEU A 88 1.51 -55.57 4.07
CA LEU A 88 0.57 -54.54 4.50
C LEU A 88 0.08 -53.68 3.33
N ALA A 89 0.97 -53.30 2.43
CA ALA A 89 0.60 -52.56 1.22
C ALA A 89 -0.41 -53.34 0.37
N ASP A 90 -0.18 -54.64 0.16
CA ASP A 90 -1.11 -55.53 -0.55
C ASP A 90 -2.52 -55.47 0.09
N ALA A 91 -2.59 -55.64 1.42
CA ALA A 91 -3.85 -55.62 2.16
C ALA A 91 -4.56 -54.26 2.14
N LEU A 92 -3.79 -53.15 2.14
CA LEU A 92 -4.34 -51.80 2.02
C LEU A 92 -4.91 -51.54 0.62
N PHE A 93 -4.37 -52.15 -0.44
CA PHE A 93 -4.89 -52.01 -1.80
C PHE A 93 -6.12 -52.88 -2.09
N GLU A 94 -6.38 -53.95 -1.33
CA GLU A 94 -7.49 -54.88 -1.59
C GLU A 94 -8.86 -54.16 -1.60
N TRP A 95 -9.21 -53.42 -0.54
CA TRP A 95 -10.49 -52.73 -0.45
C TRP A 95 -10.66 -51.61 -1.48
N PRO A 96 -9.70 -50.70 -1.69
CA PRO A 96 -9.80 -49.65 -2.70
C PRO A 96 -9.92 -50.17 -4.12
N VAL A 97 -9.14 -51.20 -4.49
CA VAL A 97 -9.20 -51.81 -5.83
C VAL A 97 -10.57 -52.43 -6.07
N TRP A 98 -11.06 -53.23 -5.12
CA TRP A 98 -12.39 -53.83 -5.21
C TRP A 98 -13.47 -52.76 -5.34
N PHE A 99 -13.42 -51.71 -4.52
CA PHE A 99 -14.44 -50.66 -4.54
C PHE A 99 -14.45 -49.90 -5.87
N ALA A 100 -13.28 -49.53 -6.39
CA ALA A 100 -13.14 -48.79 -7.65
C ALA A 100 -13.54 -49.60 -8.90
N THR A 101 -13.60 -50.93 -8.82
CA THR A 101 -13.89 -51.82 -9.97
C THR A 101 -15.30 -52.42 -9.93
N GLU A 102 -15.74 -52.85 -8.75
CA GLU A 102 -16.99 -53.59 -8.56
C GLU A 102 -17.86 -52.97 -7.46
N GLY A 103 -17.28 -52.62 -6.31
CA GLY A 103 -18.06 -52.24 -5.11
C GLY A 103 -18.95 -51.01 -5.27
N TYR A 104 -18.58 -50.05 -6.13
CA TYR A 104 -19.43 -48.88 -6.40
C TYR A 104 -20.74 -49.22 -7.12
N LYS A 105 -20.78 -50.33 -7.90
CA LYS A 105 -21.97 -50.73 -8.67
C LYS A 105 -23.10 -51.22 -7.79
N ASP A 106 -22.75 -51.77 -6.63
CA ASP A 106 -23.70 -52.34 -5.67
C ASP A 106 -24.20 -51.29 -4.66
N MET A 107 -23.68 -50.05 -4.73
CA MET A 107 -24.05 -48.97 -3.83
C MET A 107 -25.12 -48.07 -4.46
N PRO A 108 -26.23 -47.79 -3.75
CA PRO A 108 -27.20 -46.82 -4.25
C PRO A 108 -26.59 -45.41 -4.25
N PRO A 109 -26.80 -44.59 -5.30
CA PRO A 109 -26.21 -43.26 -5.44
C PRO A 109 -26.70 -42.26 -4.38
N THR A 110 -27.77 -42.57 -3.66
CA THR A 110 -28.31 -41.74 -2.58
C THR A 110 -28.04 -42.39 -1.23
N HIS A 111 -27.07 -41.85 -0.49
CA HIS A 111 -26.86 -42.21 0.90
C HIS A 111 -28.03 -41.66 1.74
N ASN A 112 -28.96 -42.51 2.15
CA ASN A 112 -30.01 -42.10 3.09
C ASN A 112 -29.36 -41.82 4.45
N LEU A 113 -29.36 -40.56 4.88
CA LEU A 113 -28.78 -40.10 6.17
C LEU A 113 -29.27 -40.92 7.39
N PHE A 114 -30.41 -41.61 7.26
CA PHE A 114 -31.07 -42.35 8.32
C PHE A 114 -31.13 -43.88 8.10
N SER A 115 -30.47 -44.43 7.08
CA SER A 115 -30.37 -45.89 6.95
C SER A 115 -29.24 -46.43 7.83
N HIS A 116 -29.49 -47.54 8.55
CA HIS A 116 -28.42 -48.28 9.22
C HIS A 116 -27.33 -48.65 8.22
N ALA A 117 -26.06 -48.51 8.62
CA ALA A 117 -24.93 -48.94 7.80
C ALA A 117 -25.03 -50.45 7.52
N GLY A 118 -25.54 -50.80 6.34
CA GLY A 118 -25.53 -52.15 5.82
C GLY A 118 -24.09 -52.61 5.55
N ASP A 119 -23.92 -53.89 5.22
CA ASP A 119 -22.60 -54.45 4.94
C ASP A 119 -21.86 -53.69 3.81
N SER A 120 -22.59 -53.17 2.81
CA SER A 120 -22.03 -52.34 1.75
C SER A 120 -21.51 -50.98 2.22
N ALA A 121 -22.17 -50.34 3.20
CA ALA A 121 -21.70 -49.07 3.77
C ALA A 121 -20.41 -49.26 4.59
N ARG A 122 -20.29 -50.40 5.29
CA ARG A 122 -19.04 -50.77 5.96
C ARG A 122 -17.92 -51.09 4.98
N ALA A 123 -18.24 -51.74 3.88
CA ALA A 123 -17.27 -52.03 2.82
C ALA A 123 -16.73 -50.73 2.19
N LEU A 124 -17.59 -49.73 1.95
CA LEU A 124 -17.18 -48.38 1.54
C LEU A 124 -16.30 -47.72 2.59
N GLN A 125 -16.69 -47.76 3.88
CA GLN A 125 -15.88 -47.20 4.96
C GLN A 125 -14.49 -47.83 5.01
N ASN A 126 -14.40 -49.16 4.94
CA ASN A 126 -13.11 -49.86 4.91
C ASN A 126 -12.27 -49.43 3.70
N ALA A 127 -12.89 -49.28 2.53
CA ALA A 127 -12.19 -48.80 1.33
C ALA A 127 -11.69 -47.37 1.50
N MET A 128 -12.50 -46.47 2.07
CA MET A 128 -12.12 -45.08 2.36
C MET A 128 -10.96 -45.00 3.36
N GLU A 129 -11.04 -45.71 4.48
CA GLU A 129 -9.99 -45.76 5.51
C GLU A 129 -8.68 -46.32 4.94
N SER A 130 -8.75 -47.34 4.07
CA SER A 130 -7.59 -47.85 3.34
C SER A 130 -6.95 -46.82 2.41
N VAL A 131 -7.74 -46.12 1.58
CA VAL A 131 -7.19 -45.07 0.70
C VAL A 131 -6.62 -43.92 1.53
N PHE A 132 -7.28 -43.53 2.61
CA PHE A 132 -6.78 -42.52 3.54
C PHE A 132 -5.41 -42.89 4.10
N SER A 133 -5.25 -44.14 4.59
CA SER A 133 -3.95 -44.62 5.05
C SER A 133 -2.90 -44.63 3.94
N LEU A 134 -3.23 -45.09 2.73
CA LEU A 134 -2.31 -45.04 1.57
C LEU A 134 -1.91 -43.60 1.21
N ARG A 135 -2.87 -42.68 1.23
CA ARG A 135 -2.66 -41.24 0.98
C ARG A 135 -1.72 -40.66 2.03
N ASN A 136 -1.93 -40.90 3.31
CA ASN A 136 -1.05 -40.41 4.36
C ASN A 136 0.36 -41.01 4.24
N CYS A 137 0.47 -42.31 3.99
CA CYS A 137 1.75 -42.96 3.76
C CYS A 137 2.48 -42.34 2.56
N SER A 138 1.78 -41.93 1.51
CA SER A 138 2.40 -41.35 0.31
C SER A 138 3.10 -40.00 0.53
N TYR A 139 2.88 -39.30 1.65
CA TYR A 139 3.66 -38.10 1.98
C TYR A 139 5.07 -38.40 2.49
N ILE A 140 5.31 -39.63 2.96
CA ILE A 140 6.62 -40.08 3.39
C ILE A 140 7.34 -40.67 2.18
N GLU A 141 8.46 -40.09 1.77
CA GLU A 141 9.19 -40.44 0.54
C GLU A 141 9.48 -41.95 0.40
N ALA A 142 9.92 -42.60 1.49
CA ALA A 142 10.19 -44.04 1.49
C ALA A 142 8.93 -44.89 1.21
N ASN A 143 7.80 -44.52 1.78
CA ASN A 143 6.52 -45.19 1.56
C ASN A 143 5.95 -44.85 0.18
N ALA A 144 6.10 -43.61 -0.29
CA ALA A 144 5.71 -43.20 -1.62
C ALA A 144 6.41 -44.06 -2.68
N GLN A 145 7.70 -44.36 -2.49
CA GLN A 145 8.44 -45.28 -3.35
C GLN A 145 7.85 -46.70 -3.30
N ASP A 146 7.56 -47.24 -2.12
CA ASP A 146 6.95 -48.57 -1.98
C ASP A 146 5.58 -48.64 -2.70
N ILE A 147 4.76 -47.59 -2.57
CA ILE A 147 3.46 -47.45 -3.24
C ILE A 147 3.67 -47.33 -4.77
N ALA A 148 4.66 -46.56 -5.22
CA ALA A 148 5.00 -46.37 -6.62
C ALA A 148 5.54 -47.64 -7.30
N GLU A 149 6.16 -48.55 -6.54
CA GLU A 149 6.60 -49.85 -7.06
C GLU A 149 5.47 -50.90 -7.04
N HIS A 150 4.40 -50.66 -6.28
CA HIS A 150 3.31 -51.61 -6.12
C HIS A 150 2.54 -51.87 -7.44
N PRO A 151 2.22 -53.15 -7.77
CA PRO A 151 1.53 -53.50 -9.01
C PRO A 151 0.07 -53.02 -9.06
N SER A 152 -0.60 -52.95 -7.90
CA SER A 152 -2.01 -52.53 -7.84
C SER A 152 -2.24 -51.03 -7.95
N LYS A 153 -1.19 -50.19 -7.89
CA LYS A 153 -1.34 -48.72 -7.89
C LYS A 153 -2.03 -48.20 -9.16
N GLU A 154 -1.61 -48.71 -10.32
CA GLU A 154 -2.04 -48.25 -11.63
C GLU A 154 -3.47 -48.68 -11.93
N PRO A 155 -3.85 -49.98 -11.80
CA PRO A 155 -5.24 -50.38 -11.98
C PRO A 155 -6.16 -49.73 -10.96
N PHE A 156 -5.72 -49.48 -9.72
CA PHE A 156 -6.49 -48.76 -8.73
C PHE A 156 -6.80 -47.33 -9.16
N VAL A 157 -5.76 -46.52 -9.41
CA VAL A 157 -5.91 -45.09 -9.78
C VAL A 157 -6.75 -44.94 -11.04
N LEU A 158 -6.47 -45.73 -12.07
CA LEU A 158 -7.21 -45.68 -13.34
C LEU A 158 -8.68 -46.07 -13.15
N SER A 159 -8.95 -47.16 -12.43
CA SER A 159 -10.34 -47.59 -12.18
C SER A 159 -11.09 -46.55 -11.37
N ALA A 160 -10.48 -45.95 -10.35
CA ALA A 160 -11.10 -44.91 -9.54
C ALA A 160 -11.45 -43.68 -10.39
N LEU A 161 -10.52 -43.19 -11.20
CA LEU A 161 -10.72 -42.02 -12.06
C LEU A 161 -11.78 -42.22 -13.16
N HIS A 162 -11.82 -43.42 -13.75
CA HIS A 162 -12.75 -43.71 -14.85
C HIS A 162 -14.14 -44.10 -14.37
N ASN A 163 -14.25 -44.83 -13.26
CA ASN A 163 -15.51 -45.44 -12.84
C ASN A 163 -16.30 -44.60 -11.83
N LEU A 164 -15.63 -43.86 -10.94
CA LEU A 164 -16.29 -43.20 -9.80
C LEU A 164 -16.82 -41.79 -10.14
N LYS A 165 -17.44 -41.64 -11.31
CA LYS A 165 -18.05 -40.38 -11.74
C LYS A 165 -19.52 -40.36 -11.37
N ASP A 166 -19.89 -39.57 -10.38
CA ASP A 166 -21.28 -39.39 -9.97
C ASP A 166 -21.61 -37.90 -9.81
N GLU A 167 -22.72 -37.47 -10.41
CA GLU A 167 -23.26 -36.10 -10.28
C GLU A 167 -23.70 -35.81 -8.84
N SER A 168 -24.00 -36.84 -8.04
CA SER A 168 -24.40 -36.68 -6.64
C SER A 168 -23.23 -36.28 -5.72
N GLY A 169 -21.98 -36.46 -6.18
CA GLY A 169 -20.78 -36.25 -5.37
C GLY A 169 -20.56 -37.31 -4.27
N ALA A 170 -21.28 -38.44 -4.30
CA ALA A 170 -21.19 -39.49 -3.27
C ALA A 170 -19.77 -40.08 -3.10
N TYR A 171 -18.94 -39.99 -4.14
CA TYR A 171 -17.57 -40.55 -4.15
C TYR A 171 -16.48 -39.47 -4.14
N ASP A 172 -16.83 -38.19 -3.96
CA ASP A 172 -15.89 -37.07 -4.01
C ASP A 172 -14.74 -37.22 -3.01
N GLU A 173 -15.03 -37.69 -1.79
CA GLU A 173 -14.01 -37.91 -0.75
C GLU A 173 -13.03 -39.04 -1.13
N PHE A 174 -13.55 -40.14 -1.68
CA PHE A 174 -12.75 -41.26 -2.15
C PHE A 174 -11.84 -40.83 -3.31
N LEU A 175 -12.39 -40.07 -4.26
CA LEU A 175 -11.63 -39.49 -5.37
C LEU A 175 -10.56 -38.51 -4.88
N LEU A 176 -10.88 -37.66 -3.89
CA LEU A 176 -9.93 -36.71 -3.33
C LEU A 176 -8.72 -37.41 -2.73
N TYR A 177 -8.93 -38.43 -1.89
CA TYR A 177 -7.81 -39.20 -1.33
C TYR A 177 -7.02 -39.95 -2.40
N THR A 178 -7.71 -40.46 -3.43
CA THR A 178 -7.05 -41.11 -4.57
C THR A 178 -6.16 -40.13 -5.34
N LEU A 179 -6.63 -38.91 -5.61
CA LEU A 179 -5.89 -37.87 -6.32
C LEU A 179 -4.69 -37.37 -5.53
N GLU A 180 -4.84 -37.18 -4.21
CA GLU A 180 -3.74 -36.76 -3.34
C GLU A 180 -2.66 -37.85 -3.21
N MET A 181 -3.06 -39.13 -3.10
CA MET A 181 -2.12 -40.25 -3.20
C MET A 181 -1.45 -40.28 -4.57
N PHE A 182 -2.23 -40.15 -5.64
CA PHE A 182 -1.73 -40.20 -7.02
C PHE A 182 -0.72 -39.10 -7.30
N GLN A 183 -0.93 -37.87 -6.81
CA GLN A 183 0.01 -36.75 -6.93
C GLN A 183 1.42 -37.14 -6.47
N ASN A 184 1.54 -37.88 -5.36
CA ASN A 184 2.83 -38.25 -4.77
C ASN A 184 3.53 -39.40 -5.51
N VAL A 185 2.80 -40.19 -6.31
CA VAL A 185 3.34 -41.35 -7.04
C VAL A 185 3.29 -41.19 -8.57
N ALA A 186 2.78 -40.07 -9.08
CA ALA A 186 2.59 -39.81 -10.50
C ALA A 186 3.90 -39.85 -11.31
N TYR A 187 5.04 -39.61 -10.69
CA TYR A 187 6.36 -39.72 -11.33
C TYR A 187 6.66 -41.13 -11.88
N SER A 188 6.01 -42.15 -11.31
CA SER A 188 6.14 -43.55 -11.76
C SER A 188 5.22 -43.90 -12.94
N PHE A 189 4.29 -43.02 -13.30
CA PHE A 189 3.36 -43.22 -14.42
C PHE A 189 3.98 -42.70 -15.71
N VAL A 190 4.63 -43.60 -16.45
CA VAL A 190 5.19 -43.31 -17.77
C VAL A 190 4.23 -43.81 -18.84
N LEU A 191 3.57 -42.88 -19.54
CA LEU A 191 2.60 -43.23 -20.56
C LEU A 191 3.27 -43.52 -21.91
N PRO A 192 2.77 -44.50 -22.69
CA PRO A 192 3.18 -44.63 -24.08
C PRO A 192 2.78 -43.39 -24.90
N PRO A 193 3.43 -43.15 -26.05
CA PRO A 193 2.98 -42.13 -27.00
C PRO A 193 1.52 -42.37 -27.42
N PRO A 194 0.70 -41.33 -27.59
CA PRO A 194 -0.67 -41.47 -28.06
C PRO A 194 -0.72 -42.07 -29.49
N PRO A 195 -1.79 -42.80 -29.87
CA PRO A 195 -2.99 -43.07 -29.09
C PRO A 195 -2.82 -44.21 -28.09
N ILE A 196 -3.38 -44.05 -26.89
CA ILE A 196 -3.46 -45.10 -25.87
C ILE A 196 -4.93 -45.41 -25.54
N PRO A 197 -5.28 -46.65 -25.15
CA PRO A 197 -6.63 -46.98 -24.73
C PRO A 197 -7.12 -46.05 -23.61
N LEU A 198 -8.39 -45.61 -23.68
CA LEU A 198 -8.96 -44.65 -22.74
C LEU A 198 -8.80 -45.09 -21.29
N GLU A 199 -9.07 -46.37 -21.00
CA GLU A 199 -8.97 -46.99 -19.67
C GLU A 199 -7.55 -46.92 -19.08
N LYS A 200 -6.52 -46.82 -19.92
CA LYS A 200 -5.12 -46.70 -19.52
C LYS A 200 -4.63 -45.25 -19.46
N ASN A 201 -5.49 -44.29 -19.79
CA ASN A 201 -5.15 -42.88 -19.84
C ASN A 201 -5.75 -42.13 -18.65
N PRO A 202 -4.93 -41.57 -17.74
CA PRO A 202 -5.43 -40.75 -16.65
C PRO A 202 -5.79 -39.31 -17.09
N PHE A 203 -5.34 -38.82 -18.26
CA PHE A 203 -5.60 -37.43 -18.68
C PHE A 203 -7.10 -37.13 -18.90
N PRO A 204 -7.87 -37.90 -19.69
CA PRO A 204 -9.27 -37.60 -19.94
C PRO A 204 -10.14 -37.45 -18.68
N PRO A 205 -10.10 -38.35 -17.68
CA PRO A 205 -10.90 -38.17 -16.47
C PRO A 205 -10.43 -36.98 -15.62
N LEU A 206 -9.13 -36.67 -15.57
CA LEU A 206 -8.63 -35.49 -14.85
C LEU A 206 -9.08 -34.18 -15.54
N LEU A 207 -9.03 -34.12 -16.87
CA LEU A 207 -9.49 -32.98 -17.64
C LEU A 207 -11.01 -32.78 -17.52
N ASP A 208 -11.77 -33.88 -17.45
CA ASP A 208 -13.21 -33.87 -17.21
C ASP A 208 -13.57 -33.30 -15.83
N LEU A 209 -12.83 -33.69 -14.78
CA LEU A 209 -12.97 -33.09 -13.44
C LEU A 209 -12.73 -31.56 -13.48
N LEU A 210 -11.71 -31.09 -14.20
CA LEU A 210 -11.44 -29.66 -14.33
C LEU A 210 -12.52 -28.91 -15.14
N ALA A 211 -13.11 -29.57 -16.14
CA ALA A 211 -14.14 -28.99 -16.98
C ALA A 211 -15.47 -28.83 -16.23
N ASN A 212 -15.89 -29.89 -15.53
CA ASN A 212 -17.28 -30.09 -15.11
C ASN A 212 -17.50 -30.11 -13.60
N SER A 213 -16.46 -30.32 -12.77
CA SER A 213 -16.64 -30.35 -11.31
C SER A 213 -16.91 -28.96 -10.74
N SER A 214 -17.82 -28.88 -9.77
CA SER A 214 -18.04 -27.69 -8.92
C SER A 214 -17.29 -27.78 -7.58
N ASN A 215 -16.65 -28.90 -7.28
CA ASN A 215 -15.97 -29.13 -6.01
C ASN A 215 -14.55 -28.54 -6.06
N ARG A 216 -14.34 -27.44 -5.33
CA ARG A 216 -13.05 -26.72 -5.27
C ARG A 216 -11.88 -27.64 -4.92
N SER A 217 -12.06 -28.55 -3.95
CA SER A 217 -10.98 -29.44 -3.50
C SER A 217 -10.59 -30.44 -4.57
N LEU A 218 -11.57 -31.02 -5.27
CA LEU A 218 -11.32 -31.92 -6.40
C LEU A 218 -10.64 -31.19 -7.58
N ILE A 219 -11.04 -29.95 -7.87
CA ILE A 219 -10.41 -29.14 -8.92
C ILE A 219 -8.92 -28.93 -8.60
N ILE A 220 -8.59 -28.55 -7.36
CA ILE A 220 -7.20 -28.34 -6.93
C ILE A 220 -6.41 -29.66 -7.01
N ALA A 221 -6.98 -30.75 -6.49
CA ALA A 221 -6.34 -32.06 -6.51
C ALA A 221 -6.11 -32.56 -7.95
N ALA A 222 -7.06 -32.34 -8.87
CA ALA A 222 -6.92 -32.69 -10.28
C ALA A 222 -5.83 -31.86 -10.98
N PHE A 223 -5.74 -30.56 -10.72
CA PHE A 223 -4.64 -29.72 -11.24
C PHE A 223 -3.27 -30.18 -10.73
N ASN A 224 -3.17 -30.51 -9.45
CA ASN A 224 -1.92 -30.97 -8.85
C ASN A 224 -1.53 -32.35 -9.39
N ALA A 225 -2.48 -33.28 -9.52
CA ALA A 225 -2.25 -34.60 -10.13
C ALA A 225 -1.80 -34.48 -11.59
N LEU A 226 -2.44 -33.63 -12.40
CA LEU A 226 -2.01 -33.35 -13.78
C LEU A 226 -0.61 -32.73 -13.83
N SER A 227 -0.32 -31.77 -12.95
CA SER A 227 1.00 -31.14 -12.89
C SER A 227 2.08 -32.13 -12.49
N ALA A 228 1.80 -33.02 -11.53
CA ALA A 228 2.71 -34.09 -11.13
C ALA A 228 2.93 -35.10 -12.27
N LEU A 229 1.89 -35.46 -13.03
CA LEU A 229 2.00 -36.34 -14.18
C LEU A 229 2.82 -35.73 -15.32
N LEU A 230 2.72 -34.41 -15.50
CA LEU A 230 3.49 -33.64 -16.49
C LEU A 230 4.95 -33.39 -16.07
N SER A 231 5.33 -33.72 -14.84
CA SER A 231 6.75 -33.72 -14.43
C SER A 231 7.57 -34.76 -15.21
N VAL A 232 6.91 -35.80 -15.75
CA VAL A 232 7.49 -36.78 -16.67
C VAL A 232 7.40 -36.22 -18.10
N PRO A 233 8.53 -35.87 -18.75
CA PRO A 233 8.48 -35.14 -20.03
C PRO A 233 7.76 -35.87 -21.17
N SER A 234 7.80 -37.21 -21.20
CA SER A 234 7.11 -38.01 -22.22
C SER A 234 5.59 -37.91 -22.15
N ASN A 235 5.05 -37.65 -20.95
CA ASN A 235 3.61 -37.51 -20.75
C ASN A 235 3.07 -36.20 -21.36
N GLY A 236 3.96 -35.24 -21.64
CA GLY A 236 3.59 -33.98 -22.29
C GLY A 236 2.92 -34.15 -23.65
N LEU A 237 3.19 -35.26 -24.36
CA LEU A 237 2.57 -35.60 -25.65
C LEU A 237 1.06 -35.82 -25.59
N HIS A 238 0.48 -36.00 -24.39
CA HIS A 238 -0.95 -36.18 -24.18
C HIS A 238 -1.70 -34.86 -23.99
N LEU A 239 -1.00 -33.72 -23.93
CA LEU A 239 -1.63 -32.41 -23.89
C LEU A 239 -2.06 -31.97 -25.29
N ASP A 240 -3.25 -31.38 -25.35
CA ASP A 240 -3.78 -30.73 -26.55
C ASP A 240 -3.79 -29.20 -26.39
N SER A 241 -3.62 -28.51 -27.51
CA SER A 241 -3.66 -27.05 -27.67
C SER A 241 -4.93 -26.39 -27.13
N ALA A 242 -6.07 -27.09 -27.17
CA ALA A 242 -7.35 -26.62 -26.66
C ALA A 242 -7.88 -27.50 -25.52
N SER A 243 -6.98 -27.99 -24.65
CA SER A 243 -7.39 -28.86 -23.54
C SER A 243 -8.35 -28.18 -22.56
N PRO A 244 -9.33 -28.91 -21.99
CA PRO A 244 -10.19 -28.38 -20.93
C PRO A 244 -9.41 -27.89 -19.71
N GLY A 245 -8.23 -28.47 -19.44
CA GLY A 245 -7.32 -28.04 -18.39
C GLY A 245 -6.78 -26.63 -18.61
N LEU A 246 -6.39 -26.29 -19.84
CA LEU A 246 -5.99 -24.92 -20.21
C LEU A 246 -7.15 -23.94 -20.00
N LEU A 247 -8.36 -24.28 -20.47
CA LEU A 247 -9.54 -23.42 -20.31
C LEU A 247 -9.89 -23.21 -18.83
N ALA A 248 -9.80 -24.27 -18.02
CA ALA A 248 -10.00 -24.19 -16.58
C ALA A 248 -8.93 -23.31 -15.92
N SER A 249 -7.66 -23.43 -16.30
CA SER A 249 -6.59 -22.57 -15.80
C SER A 249 -6.90 -21.10 -16.08
N ILE A 250 -7.25 -20.75 -17.32
CA ILE A 250 -7.58 -19.36 -17.71
C ILE A 250 -8.80 -18.84 -16.93
N ARG A 251 -9.82 -19.69 -16.73
CA ARG A 251 -11.04 -19.36 -15.97
C ARG A 251 -10.75 -18.97 -14.52
N TYR A 252 -9.78 -19.62 -13.87
CA TYR A 252 -9.49 -19.40 -12.45
C TYR A 252 -8.41 -18.34 -12.18
N LEU A 253 -7.59 -17.94 -13.17
CA LEU A 253 -6.59 -16.88 -13.01
C LEU A 253 -7.09 -15.57 -12.35
N PRO A 254 -8.31 -15.06 -12.64
CA PRO A 254 -8.78 -13.83 -12.01
C PRO A 254 -9.10 -13.96 -10.51
N LEU A 255 -9.17 -15.19 -9.97
CA LEU A 255 -9.54 -15.47 -8.57
C LEU A 255 -8.36 -15.30 -7.61
N ILE A 256 -7.74 -14.13 -7.61
CA ILE A 256 -6.50 -13.85 -6.84
C ILE A 256 -6.69 -13.99 -5.33
N GLY A 257 -7.93 -13.85 -4.83
CA GLY A 257 -8.24 -14.08 -3.41
C GLY A 257 -8.11 -15.55 -2.97
N ASP A 258 -8.25 -16.50 -3.90
CA ASP A 258 -8.15 -17.93 -3.64
C ASP A 258 -6.76 -18.44 -4.03
N LYS A 259 -5.78 -18.23 -3.13
CA LYS A 259 -4.37 -18.55 -3.40
C LYS A 259 -4.13 -20.02 -3.78
N PRO A 260 -4.67 -21.04 -3.07
CA PRO A 260 -4.41 -22.43 -3.45
C PRO A 260 -4.95 -22.80 -4.83
N LEU A 261 -6.13 -22.28 -5.20
CA LEU A 261 -6.70 -22.53 -6.52
C LEU A 261 -5.92 -21.79 -7.62
N LEU A 262 -5.54 -20.54 -7.36
CA LEU A 262 -4.71 -19.74 -8.27
C LEU A 262 -3.37 -20.46 -8.51
N GLU A 263 -2.69 -20.90 -7.45
CA GLU A 263 -1.40 -21.58 -7.54
C GLU A 263 -1.50 -22.88 -8.36
N ALA A 264 -2.47 -23.74 -8.07
CA ALA A 264 -2.68 -24.99 -8.81
C ALA A 264 -2.97 -24.71 -10.30
N SER A 265 -3.81 -23.71 -10.60
CA SER A 265 -4.14 -23.31 -11.96
C SER A 265 -2.96 -22.72 -12.73
N LEU A 266 -2.11 -21.92 -12.05
CA LEU A 266 -0.89 -21.32 -12.59
C LEU A 266 0.18 -22.37 -12.86
N ASN A 267 0.35 -23.35 -11.97
CA ASN A 267 1.26 -24.48 -12.16
C ASN A 267 0.91 -25.25 -13.43
N HIS A 268 -0.37 -25.58 -13.63
CA HIS A 268 -0.81 -26.25 -14.85
C HIS A 268 -0.61 -25.38 -16.09
N LEU A 269 -0.95 -24.09 -16.02
CA LEU A 269 -0.76 -23.16 -17.14
C LEU A 269 0.73 -23.04 -17.52
N TYR A 270 1.61 -22.93 -16.53
CA TYR A 270 3.05 -22.90 -16.75
C TYR A 270 3.54 -24.20 -17.39
N ASN A 271 3.11 -25.37 -16.92
CA ASN A 271 3.45 -26.66 -17.53
C ASN A 271 2.98 -26.77 -18.99
N HIS A 272 1.79 -26.26 -19.28
CA HIS A 272 1.25 -26.20 -20.64
C HIS A 272 2.09 -25.26 -21.54
N LEU A 273 2.34 -24.03 -21.08
CA LEU A 273 3.12 -23.04 -21.84
C LEU A 273 4.61 -23.40 -21.96
N SER A 274 5.14 -24.20 -21.03
CA SER A 274 6.54 -24.66 -21.10
C SER A 274 6.79 -25.55 -22.32
N GLN A 275 5.74 -26.12 -22.94
CA GLN A 275 5.86 -26.85 -24.20
C GLN A 275 5.84 -25.87 -25.39
N PRO A 276 6.91 -25.81 -26.22
CA PRO A 276 7.01 -24.82 -27.28
C PRO A 276 5.84 -24.85 -28.29
N GLN A 277 5.37 -26.05 -28.64
CA GLN A 277 4.28 -26.21 -29.61
C GLN A 277 2.95 -25.69 -29.07
N LEU A 278 2.65 -25.97 -27.80
CA LEU A 278 1.43 -25.52 -27.15
C LEU A 278 1.45 -24.01 -26.90
N ALA A 279 2.60 -23.45 -26.52
CA ALA A 279 2.72 -22.02 -26.34
C ALA A 279 2.60 -21.24 -27.66
N LYS A 280 3.13 -21.77 -28.77
CA LYS A 280 2.88 -21.22 -30.11
C LYS A 280 1.40 -21.27 -30.47
N ALA A 281 0.73 -22.40 -30.25
CA ALA A 281 -0.71 -22.54 -30.47
C ALA A 281 -1.52 -21.56 -29.59
N PHE A 282 -1.07 -21.34 -28.34
CA PHE A 282 -1.71 -20.41 -27.42
C PHE A 282 -1.66 -18.96 -27.89
N LEU A 283 -0.66 -18.54 -28.68
CA LEU A 283 -0.61 -17.19 -29.27
C LEU A 283 -1.80 -16.91 -30.19
N LEU A 284 -2.38 -17.95 -30.80
CA LEU A 284 -3.55 -17.85 -31.66
C LEU A 284 -4.87 -17.94 -30.88
N HIS A 285 -4.83 -18.34 -29.60
CA HIS A 285 -6.00 -18.52 -28.76
C HIS A 285 -6.74 -17.20 -28.51
N SER A 286 -8.07 -17.23 -28.57
CA SER A 286 -8.93 -16.03 -28.46
C SER A 286 -8.76 -15.28 -27.12
N GLN A 287 -8.45 -16.02 -26.05
CA GLN A 287 -8.26 -15.45 -24.71
C GLN A 287 -6.82 -15.04 -24.39
N MET A 288 -5.86 -15.22 -25.30
CA MET A 288 -4.42 -14.95 -25.05
C MET A 288 -4.17 -13.57 -24.43
N SER A 289 -4.75 -12.52 -25.00
CA SER A 289 -4.57 -11.15 -24.49
C SER A 289 -5.20 -10.96 -23.09
N GLY A 290 -6.34 -11.60 -22.83
CA GLY A 290 -7.00 -11.56 -21.52
C GLY A 290 -6.21 -12.33 -20.46
N THR A 291 -5.65 -13.49 -20.83
CA THR A 291 -4.77 -14.28 -19.97
C THR A 291 -3.50 -13.48 -19.63
N LEU A 292 -2.84 -12.86 -20.61
CA LEU A 292 -1.67 -12.02 -20.38
C LEU A 292 -1.96 -10.90 -19.37
N LYS A 293 -3.05 -10.15 -19.56
CA LYS A 293 -3.46 -9.10 -18.63
C LYS A 293 -3.77 -9.64 -17.23
N SER A 294 -4.35 -10.83 -17.15
CA SER A 294 -4.64 -11.51 -15.87
C SER A 294 -3.35 -11.89 -15.16
N LEU A 295 -2.35 -12.43 -15.86
CA LEU A 295 -1.02 -12.73 -15.31
C LEU A 295 -0.31 -11.47 -14.80
N VAL A 296 -0.35 -10.37 -15.55
CA VAL A 296 0.22 -9.09 -15.08
C VAL A 296 -0.56 -8.56 -13.87
N ASN A 297 -1.87 -8.77 -13.82
CA ASN A 297 -2.68 -8.40 -12.66
C ASN A 297 -2.35 -9.24 -11.41
N VAL A 298 -1.95 -10.51 -11.56
CA VAL A 298 -1.40 -11.31 -10.43
C VAL A 298 -0.17 -10.61 -9.85
N LEU A 299 0.79 -10.22 -10.71
CA LEU A 299 2.00 -9.48 -10.28
C LEU A 299 1.63 -8.18 -9.54
N LEU A 300 0.70 -7.41 -10.09
CA LEU A 300 0.28 -6.12 -9.52
C LEU A 300 -0.44 -6.25 -8.18
N ARG A 301 -1.12 -7.38 -7.93
CA ARG A 301 -1.91 -7.59 -6.71
C ARG A 301 -1.10 -8.18 -5.58
N GLU A 302 -0.09 -8.97 -5.90
CA GLU A 302 0.82 -9.59 -4.92
C GLU A 302 2.01 -8.70 -4.58
N GLN A 303 2.13 -7.53 -5.21
CA GLN A 303 3.11 -6.51 -4.89
C GLN A 303 2.86 -5.87 -3.52
N GLU A 304 3.87 -5.97 -2.66
CA GLU A 304 3.92 -5.24 -1.40
C GLU A 304 4.81 -4.00 -1.57
N GLU A 305 4.19 -2.83 -1.42
CA GLU A 305 4.83 -1.52 -1.62
C GLU A 305 5.00 -0.79 -0.28
N ASP A 306 6.20 -0.27 -0.02
CA ASP A 306 6.43 0.73 1.02
C ASP A 306 6.35 2.14 0.42
N THR A 307 5.64 3.05 1.09
CA THR A 307 5.56 4.46 0.69
C THR A 307 6.54 5.28 1.50
N PHE A 308 7.59 5.77 0.86
CA PHE A 308 8.56 6.67 1.46
C PHE A 308 8.14 8.11 1.22
N SER A 309 7.91 8.87 2.30
CA SER A 309 7.65 10.31 2.24
C SER A 309 8.78 11.07 2.90
N SER A 310 9.50 11.89 2.13
CA SER A 310 10.51 12.82 2.65
C SER A 310 10.00 14.25 2.52
N ASN A 311 10.00 15.00 3.61
CA ASN A 311 9.67 16.42 3.58
C ASN A 311 10.90 17.20 3.13
N LEU A 312 10.86 17.75 1.93
CA LEU A 312 11.89 18.61 1.36
C LEU A 312 11.75 20.08 1.81
N SER A 313 10.74 20.41 2.61
CA SER A 313 10.51 21.76 3.09
C SER A 313 11.44 22.11 4.26
N GLY A 314 11.97 23.33 4.25
CA GLY A 314 12.78 23.89 5.34
C GLY A 314 11.93 24.31 6.55
N PRO A 315 12.56 24.76 7.65
CA PRO A 315 11.82 25.26 8.81
C PRO A 315 10.96 26.47 8.44
N LEU A 316 9.65 26.40 8.75
CA LEU A 316 8.71 27.50 8.54
C LEU A 316 8.80 28.50 9.70
N TYR A 317 9.01 29.78 9.39
CA TYR A 317 9.01 30.86 10.38
C TYR A 317 7.72 31.67 10.24
N THR A 318 7.03 31.95 11.35
CA THR A 318 5.76 32.69 11.33
C THR A 318 5.75 33.84 12.33
N VAL A 319 5.09 34.95 11.97
CA VAL A 319 4.91 36.12 12.85
C VAL A 319 3.44 36.57 12.90
N PRO A 320 2.95 37.11 14.04
CA PRO A 320 1.57 37.61 14.15
C PRO A 320 1.29 38.81 13.25
N SER A 321 0.08 38.84 12.66
CA SER A 321 -0.35 39.83 11.67
C SER A 321 -0.68 41.23 12.22
N SER A 322 -0.87 41.42 13.54
CA SER A 322 -1.31 42.71 14.12
C SER A 322 -0.39 43.17 15.25
N LYS A 323 0.15 44.39 15.15
CA LYS A 323 0.71 45.13 16.30
C LYS A 323 0.04 46.51 16.37
N VAL A 324 -0.58 46.80 17.52
CA VAL A 324 -1.16 48.11 17.88
C VAL A 324 -0.03 49.15 17.92
N LEU A 325 -0.18 50.26 17.19
CA LEU A 325 0.74 51.41 17.28
C LEU A 325 0.63 52.01 18.69
N THR A 326 1.72 51.94 19.47
CA THR A 326 1.81 52.55 20.80
C THR A 326 2.76 53.75 20.73
N ARG A 327 2.31 54.93 21.16
CA ARG A 327 3.15 56.14 21.25
C ARG A 327 3.65 56.34 22.68
N VAL A 328 4.86 56.91 22.82
CA VAL A 328 5.41 57.34 24.11
C VAL A 328 4.63 58.56 24.61
N TYR A 329 4.16 58.51 25.87
CA TYR A 329 3.38 59.57 26.50
C TYR A 329 4.26 60.79 26.81
N ASN A 330 3.73 61.99 26.53
CA ASN A 330 4.26 63.28 26.94
C ASN A 330 3.14 64.06 27.65
N PRO A 331 3.47 64.89 28.66
CA PRO A 331 2.45 65.60 29.43
C PRO A 331 1.80 66.71 28.60
N THR A 332 0.50 66.91 28.78
CA THR A 332 -0.25 68.01 28.14
C THR A 332 0.11 69.36 28.76
N GLU A 333 -0.22 70.48 28.09
CA GLU A 333 0.10 71.83 28.59
C GLU A 333 -0.55 72.12 29.96
N GLU A 334 -1.76 71.61 30.20
CA GLU A 334 -2.47 71.76 31.47
C GLU A 334 -1.79 70.98 32.61
N GLU A 335 -1.40 69.72 32.35
CA GLU A 335 -0.66 68.88 33.28
C GLU A 335 0.74 69.45 33.57
N LEU A 336 1.39 70.02 32.55
CA LEU A 336 2.69 70.68 32.69
C LEU A 336 2.60 71.92 33.60
N ASN A 337 1.57 72.75 33.44
CA ASN A 337 1.33 73.91 34.29
C ASN A 337 1.07 73.52 35.75
N ALA A 338 0.32 72.44 35.98
CA ALA A 338 0.11 71.89 37.32
C ALA A 338 1.40 71.37 37.96
N LEU A 339 2.28 70.72 37.19
CA LEU A 339 3.59 70.26 37.65
C LEU A 339 4.53 71.43 37.99
N ILE A 340 4.54 72.49 37.20
CA ILE A 340 5.40 73.67 37.42
C ILE A 340 5.07 74.37 38.75
N ALA A 341 3.81 74.37 39.18
CA ALA A 341 3.35 75.01 40.42
C ALA A 341 3.85 74.32 41.71
N LEU A 342 4.40 73.10 41.62
CA LEU A 342 4.88 72.35 42.79
C LEU A 342 6.33 72.72 43.18
N PRO A 343 6.66 72.79 44.48
CA PRO A 343 8.04 72.97 44.93
C PRO A 343 8.87 71.67 44.79
N GLU A 344 10.19 71.79 44.67
CA GLU A 344 11.08 70.64 44.75
C GLU A 344 11.22 70.15 46.21
N PRO A 345 11.29 68.83 46.46
CA PRO A 345 11.42 67.71 45.51
C PRO A 345 10.10 67.11 44.99
N GLN A 346 8.95 67.64 45.40
CA GLN A 346 7.62 67.07 45.08
C GLN A 346 7.33 67.10 43.57
N ARG A 347 7.74 68.18 42.88
CA ARG A 347 7.63 68.30 41.42
C ARG A 347 8.33 67.17 40.68
N CYS A 348 9.55 66.83 41.09
CA CYS A 348 10.32 65.73 40.53
C CYS A 348 9.57 64.38 40.69
N TYR A 349 8.96 64.14 41.85
CA TYR A 349 8.22 62.91 42.12
C TYR A 349 6.97 62.76 41.25
N GLU A 350 6.14 63.81 41.15
CA GLU A 350 4.92 63.75 40.35
C GLU A 350 5.22 63.68 38.84
N TRP A 351 6.27 64.37 38.37
CA TRP A 351 6.74 64.22 36.99
C TRP A 351 7.19 62.79 36.68
N MET A 352 7.96 62.16 37.58
CA MET A 352 8.39 60.77 37.40
C MET A 352 7.21 59.79 37.34
N ARG A 353 6.20 59.98 38.20
CA ARG A 353 4.96 59.17 38.19
C ARG A 353 4.13 59.35 36.92
N SER A 354 4.17 60.53 36.32
CA SER A 354 3.43 60.82 35.09
C SER A 354 4.11 60.23 33.85
N MET A 355 5.44 60.38 33.76
CA MET A 355 6.23 60.05 32.56
C MET A 355 6.71 58.60 32.48
N PHE A 356 6.82 57.90 33.61
CA PHE A 356 7.40 56.56 33.68
C PHE A 356 6.51 55.57 34.40
N VAL A 357 6.70 54.28 34.08
CA VAL A 357 6.04 53.15 34.74
C VAL A 357 7.10 52.17 35.24
N ALA A 358 6.87 51.57 36.40
CA ALA A 358 7.73 50.54 36.96
C ALA A 358 7.72 49.30 36.06
N LYS A 359 8.89 48.87 35.60
CA LYS A 359 9.05 47.68 34.75
C LYS A 359 10.36 46.98 35.10
N PRO A 360 10.33 45.73 35.59
CA PRO A 360 11.52 45.04 36.10
C PRO A 360 12.66 44.94 35.07
N ASP A 361 12.31 44.68 33.82
CA ASP A 361 13.27 44.57 32.70
C ASP A 361 13.54 45.90 31.98
N GLY A 362 12.95 47.00 32.46
CA GLY A 362 13.13 48.33 31.89
C GLY A 362 14.53 48.86 32.19
N VAL A 363 15.21 49.34 31.15
CA VAL A 363 16.54 49.97 31.25
C VAL A 363 16.50 51.29 30.50
N LEU A 364 16.73 52.40 31.20
CA LEU A 364 16.89 53.73 30.61
C LEU A 364 18.26 54.29 30.98
N THR A 365 18.92 55.05 30.10
CA THR A 365 20.20 55.67 30.47
C THR A 365 19.98 56.85 31.43
N GLN A 366 20.93 57.10 32.35
CA GLN A 366 20.84 58.24 33.27
C GLN A 366 20.88 59.58 32.51
N ILE A 367 21.59 59.62 31.38
CA ILE A 367 21.67 60.81 30.51
C ILE A 367 20.30 61.09 29.88
N GLU A 368 19.64 60.09 29.32
CA GLU A 368 18.29 60.25 28.75
C GLU A 368 17.27 60.64 29.84
N PHE A 369 17.34 60.01 31.01
CA PHE A 369 16.45 60.30 32.13
C PHE A 369 16.53 61.78 32.53
N PHE A 370 17.75 62.29 32.74
CA PHE A 370 17.96 63.68 33.13
C PHE A 370 17.67 64.66 31.98
N SER A 371 18.01 64.29 30.73
CA SER A 371 17.72 65.14 29.56
C SER A 371 16.23 65.39 29.42
N LEU A 372 15.40 64.37 29.66
CA LEU A 372 13.95 64.52 29.66
C LEU A 372 13.47 65.48 30.74
N TYR A 373 13.93 65.31 31.98
CA TYR A 373 13.58 66.23 33.07
C TYR A 373 13.97 67.67 32.72
N ARG A 374 15.18 67.85 32.18
CA ARG A 374 15.68 69.15 31.74
C ARG A 374 14.81 69.76 30.65
N GLU A 375 14.51 69.00 29.61
CA GLU A 375 13.66 69.44 28.49
C GLU A 375 12.24 69.79 28.96
N THR A 376 11.69 69.07 29.93
CA THR A 376 10.33 69.31 30.43
C THR A 376 10.23 70.65 31.18
N PHE A 377 11.25 71.06 31.93
CA PHE A 377 11.18 72.24 32.83
C PHE A 377 12.13 73.39 32.49
N ALA A 378 13.04 73.25 31.52
CA ALA A 378 14.03 74.28 31.17
C ALA A 378 13.39 75.64 30.80
N ALA A 379 12.28 75.62 30.05
CA ALA A 379 11.55 76.83 29.67
C ALA A 379 10.89 77.51 30.89
N ALA A 380 10.32 76.71 31.79
CA ALA A 380 9.61 77.19 32.98
C ALA A 380 10.55 77.77 34.05
N SER A 381 11.72 77.17 34.24
CA SER A 381 12.74 77.62 35.20
C SER A 381 13.32 79.00 34.87
N LEU A 382 13.22 79.45 33.61
CA LEU A 382 13.70 80.76 33.17
C LEU A 382 12.74 81.90 33.58
N HIS A 383 11.47 81.57 33.87
CA HIS A 383 10.40 82.53 34.17
C HIS A 383 10.04 82.59 35.67
N GLN A 384 10.56 81.67 36.50
CA GLN A 384 10.30 81.61 37.94
C GLN A 384 11.61 81.43 38.75
N PRO A 385 12.28 82.52 39.18
CA PRO A 385 13.57 82.43 39.88
C PRO A 385 13.49 81.80 41.28
N ASN A 386 12.29 81.68 41.87
CA ASN A 386 12.09 81.11 43.21
C ASN A 386 11.99 79.57 43.22
N ASN A 387 12.06 78.88 42.07
CA ASN A 387 11.93 77.41 42.02
C ASN A 387 12.95 76.77 41.05
N PRO A 388 14.25 76.71 41.43
CA PRO A 388 15.30 76.20 40.58
C PRO A 388 15.12 74.70 40.27
N MET A 389 15.60 74.26 39.11
CA MET A 389 15.60 72.84 38.72
C MET A 389 16.63 72.03 39.52
N LEU A 390 16.32 70.76 39.78
CA LEU A 390 17.26 69.85 40.41
C LEU A 390 18.43 69.51 39.46
N ASN A 391 19.62 69.35 40.05
CA ASN A 391 20.78 68.88 39.32
C ASN A 391 20.68 67.37 39.04
N ALA A 392 21.42 66.88 38.05
CA ALA A 392 21.36 65.47 37.63
C ALA A 392 21.49 64.44 38.78
N PRO A 393 22.43 64.58 39.74
CA PRO A 393 22.55 63.62 40.84
C PRO A 393 21.32 63.57 41.74
N ASP A 394 20.62 64.70 41.91
CA ASP A 394 19.45 64.79 42.79
C ASP A 394 18.21 64.17 42.13
N VAL A 395 18.04 64.38 40.82
CA VAL A 395 16.98 63.73 40.02
C VAL A 395 17.17 62.21 40.01
N ILE A 396 18.39 61.71 39.80
CA ILE A 396 18.67 60.27 39.75
C ILE A 396 18.48 59.60 41.11
N LYS A 397 18.82 60.26 42.23
CA LYS A 397 18.54 59.73 43.59
C LYS A 397 17.05 59.61 43.87
N ASN A 398 16.26 60.57 43.39
CA ASN A 398 14.82 60.59 43.60
C ASN A 398 14.09 59.43 42.91
N VAL A 399 14.69 58.79 41.90
CA VAL A 399 14.10 57.63 41.21
C VAL A 399 13.82 56.48 42.17
N ASN A 400 14.75 56.16 43.08
CA ASN A 400 14.58 55.07 44.05
C ASN A 400 13.47 55.37 45.08
N ILE A 401 13.15 56.65 45.28
CA ILE A 401 12.08 57.11 46.17
C ILE A 401 10.71 56.94 45.49
N VAL A 402 10.62 57.23 44.20
CA VAL A 402 9.37 57.11 43.43
C VAL A 402 9.09 55.66 43.02
N PHE A 403 10.13 54.93 42.61
CA PHE A 403 10.07 53.55 42.16
C PHE A 403 11.00 52.69 43.02
N ASN A 404 10.44 52.00 44.01
CA ASN A 404 11.19 51.19 44.98
C ASN A 404 12.04 50.05 44.35
N GLN A 405 11.64 49.55 43.19
CA GLN A 405 12.35 48.51 42.44
C GLN A 405 13.39 49.08 41.47
N ALA A 406 13.43 50.41 41.31
CA ALA A 406 14.38 51.04 40.43
C ALA A 406 15.75 51.19 41.11
N GLN A 407 16.82 51.01 40.34
CA GLN A 407 18.18 51.20 40.82
C GLN A 407 19.05 51.84 39.74
N ALA A 408 19.73 52.93 40.10
CA ALA A 408 20.78 53.53 39.28
C ALA A 408 22.07 52.72 39.43
N MET A 409 22.57 52.14 38.33
CA MET A 409 23.85 51.40 38.32
C MET A 409 24.71 51.77 37.13
N VAL A 410 26.01 51.50 37.25
CA VAL A 410 26.96 51.57 36.13
C VAL A 410 27.13 50.16 35.58
N VAL A 411 26.75 49.94 34.33
CA VAL A 411 27.00 48.68 33.65
C VAL A 411 28.43 48.71 33.10
N PRO A 412 29.30 47.76 33.49
CA PRO A 412 30.67 47.70 32.97
C PRO A 412 30.64 47.45 31.45
N GLY A 413 31.25 48.36 30.69
CA GLY A 413 31.36 48.35 29.24
C GLY A 413 32.46 49.30 28.78
N SER A 414 32.86 49.24 27.50
CA SER A 414 33.80 50.19 26.90
C SER A 414 33.06 51.00 25.82
N PRO A 415 32.56 52.21 26.12
CA PRO A 415 32.61 52.95 27.39
C PRO A 415 31.56 52.48 28.43
N PRO A 416 31.77 52.76 29.74
CA PRO A 416 30.83 52.38 30.79
C PRO A 416 29.51 53.14 30.65
N THR A 417 28.38 52.43 30.74
CA THR A 417 27.04 53.02 30.56
C THR A 417 26.32 53.18 31.89
N PHE A 418 25.94 54.40 32.20
CA PHE A 418 25.18 54.76 33.39
C PHE A 418 23.69 54.56 33.11
N VAL A 419 23.06 53.60 33.78
CA VAL A 419 21.65 53.22 33.54
C VAL A 419 20.82 53.28 34.82
N VAL A 420 19.52 53.42 34.65
CA VAL A 420 18.47 53.25 35.65
C VAL A 420 17.70 51.99 35.25
N ARG A 421 17.82 50.93 36.04
CA ARG A 421 17.04 49.69 35.85
C ARG A 421 15.74 49.78 36.64
N GLY A 422 14.69 49.13 36.17
CA GLY A 422 13.39 49.03 36.87
C GLY A 422 12.34 50.06 36.43
N VAL A 423 12.63 50.89 35.42
CA VAL A 423 11.71 51.90 34.88
C VAL A 423 11.72 51.91 33.35
N ASP A 424 10.56 52.19 32.76
CA ASP A 424 10.39 52.38 31.31
C ASP A 424 9.45 53.56 31.05
N ARG A 425 9.53 54.19 29.88
CA ARG A 425 8.65 55.33 29.54
C ARG A 425 7.21 54.85 29.44
N ARG A 426 6.27 55.62 29.98
CA ARG A 426 4.83 55.37 29.84
C ARG A 426 4.47 55.43 28.35
N ARG A 427 3.77 54.41 27.86
CA ARG A 427 3.19 54.38 26.50
C ARG A 427 1.68 54.42 26.61
N VAL A 428 1.06 55.18 25.73
CA VAL A 428 -0.41 55.28 25.62
C VAL A 428 -0.80 54.69 24.27
N GLU A 429 -1.86 53.88 24.30
CA GLU A 429 -2.50 53.38 23.07
C GLU A 429 -3.06 54.59 22.33
N ASP A 430 -2.76 54.73 21.03
CA ASP A 430 -3.35 55.79 20.21
C ASP A 430 -4.87 55.57 20.16
N GLY A 431 -5.57 56.16 21.12
CA GLY A 431 -6.97 56.51 21.00
C GLY A 431 -7.06 57.64 19.97
N HIS A 432 -6.80 57.33 18.69
CA HIS A 432 -7.46 58.07 17.63
C HIS A 432 -8.93 58.00 17.98
N GLU A 433 -9.48 59.09 18.50
CA GLU A 433 -10.90 59.28 18.75
C GLU A 433 -11.63 58.83 17.48
N PRO A 434 -12.13 57.59 17.43
CA PRO A 434 -12.52 57.02 16.17
C PRO A 434 -13.74 57.82 15.75
N PHE A 435 -13.73 58.29 14.50
CA PHE A 435 -14.81 59.07 13.92
C PHE A 435 -14.97 60.52 14.43
N LYS A 436 -13.89 61.25 14.74
CA LYS A 436 -13.96 62.73 14.84
C LYS A 436 -14.14 63.37 13.47
N CYS A 437 -14.98 64.41 13.36
CA CYS A 437 -15.08 65.20 12.13
C CYS A 437 -13.84 66.08 11.95
N LEU A 438 -13.14 65.92 10.82
CA LEU A 438 -11.94 66.70 10.46
C LEU A 438 -12.21 67.70 9.32
N TRP A 439 -13.49 68.00 9.06
CA TRP A 439 -13.90 68.99 8.07
C TRP A 439 -13.49 70.40 8.52
N ASP A 440 -13.26 71.28 7.54
CA ASP A 440 -12.68 72.60 7.75
C ASP A 440 -11.34 72.57 8.50
N ARG A 441 -10.42 71.71 8.05
CA ARG A 441 -9.07 71.56 8.62
C ARG A 441 -9.08 71.23 10.13
N ALA A 442 -10.01 70.38 10.54
CA ALA A 442 -10.23 69.94 11.92
C ALA A 442 -10.75 71.03 12.89
N SER A 443 -11.37 72.09 12.37
CA SER A 443 -12.03 73.14 13.18
C SER A 443 -13.46 72.79 13.60
N CYS A 444 -14.03 71.69 13.10
CA CYS A 444 -15.42 71.31 13.38
C CYS A 444 -15.63 71.07 14.90
N PRO A 445 -16.60 71.76 15.55
CA PRO A 445 -16.79 71.71 17.00
C PRO A 445 -17.50 70.44 17.49
N THR A 446 -17.95 69.56 16.59
CA THR A 446 -18.74 68.39 16.94
C THR A 446 -17.90 67.31 17.62
N ALA A 447 -18.46 66.70 18.67
CA ALA A 447 -17.85 65.58 19.38
C ALA A 447 -17.67 64.35 18.48
N THR A 448 -16.92 63.37 18.99
CA THR A 448 -16.59 62.13 18.29
C THR A 448 -17.85 61.29 18.03
N PHE A 449 -17.97 60.74 16.84
CA PHE A 449 -19.12 59.91 16.48
C PHE A 449 -18.89 58.45 16.88
N THR A 450 -19.97 57.68 17.07
CA THR A 450 -19.88 56.27 17.46
C THR A 450 -19.78 55.31 16.27
N SER A 451 -20.02 55.80 15.05
CA SER A 451 -19.96 55.00 13.83
C SER A 451 -19.56 55.81 12.61
N PRO A 452 -18.98 55.18 11.57
CA PRO A 452 -18.66 55.84 10.30
C PRO A 452 -19.92 56.34 9.59
N SER A 453 -21.04 55.63 9.75
CA SER A 453 -22.33 56.04 9.18
C SER A 453 -22.82 57.34 9.80
N ALA A 454 -22.68 57.50 11.13
CA ALA A 454 -23.03 58.75 11.81
C ALA A 454 -22.11 59.91 11.39
N LEU A 455 -20.80 59.67 11.24
CA LEU A 455 -19.87 60.68 10.73
C LEU A 455 -20.16 61.04 9.26
N HIS A 456 -20.47 60.07 8.41
CA HIS A 456 -20.86 60.30 7.02
C HIS A 456 -22.15 61.11 6.91
N GLN A 457 -23.14 60.80 7.75
CA GLN A 457 -24.39 61.55 7.81
C GLN A 457 -24.13 63.00 8.22
N HIS A 458 -23.36 63.23 9.30
CA HIS A 458 -22.95 64.56 9.71
C HIS A 458 -22.23 65.33 8.58
N LEU A 459 -21.31 64.70 7.85
CA LEU A 459 -20.65 65.33 6.72
C LEU A 459 -21.62 65.68 5.59
N THR A 460 -22.57 64.80 5.31
CA THR A 460 -23.56 64.99 4.25
C THR A 460 -24.54 66.12 4.60
N ASP A 461 -24.96 66.19 5.85
CA ASP A 461 -26.01 67.08 6.32
C ASP A 461 -25.48 68.47 6.70
N ASP A 462 -24.30 68.57 7.32
CA ASP A 462 -23.80 69.84 7.86
C ASP A 462 -22.73 70.50 6.98
N HIS A 463 -21.98 69.72 6.19
CA HIS A 463 -20.79 70.21 5.47
C HIS A 463 -20.91 70.17 3.95
N LEU A 464 -21.68 69.22 3.41
CA LEU A 464 -21.83 69.00 1.96
C LEU A 464 -23.13 69.57 1.37
N GLN A 465 -23.90 70.35 2.15
CA GLN A 465 -25.12 71.01 1.66
C GLN A 465 -24.85 72.30 0.87
N GLY A 466 -23.78 73.05 1.20
CA GLY A 466 -23.42 74.31 0.54
C GLY A 466 -22.91 74.19 -0.92
N GLU A 467 -22.60 75.32 -1.54
CA GLU A 467 -22.00 75.42 -2.89
C GLU A 467 -20.48 75.22 -2.91
N ASN A 468 -19.90 74.63 -1.85
CA ASN A 468 -18.47 74.43 -1.76
C ASN A 468 -17.99 73.36 -2.76
N THR A 469 -17.07 73.73 -3.64
CA THR A 469 -16.48 72.86 -4.67
C THR A 469 -15.11 72.30 -4.27
N SER A 470 -14.64 72.50 -3.04
CA SER A 470 -13.36 71.98 -2.54
C SER A 470 -13.56 71.07 -1.33
N CYS A 471 -12.67 70.07 -1.20
CA CYS A 471 -12.64 69.21 -0.03
C CYS A 471 -11.85 69.91 1.08
N LEU A 472 -12.50 70.16 2.21
CA LEU A 472 -11.89 70.83 3.38
C LEU A 472 -11.45 69.84 4.47
N TRP A 473 -11.36 68.55 4.13
CA TRP A 473 -10.94 67.52 5.07
C TRP A 473 -9.44 67.62 5.36
N LEU A 474 -9.09 67.95 6.60
CA LEU A 474 -7.70 68.08 7.09
C LEU A 474 -6.78 68.91 6.17
N SER A 475 -5.91 68.27 5.40
CA SER A 475 -4.98 68.89 4.43
C SER A 475 -5.23 68.43 2.99
N CYS A 476 -6.46 67.97 2.68
CA CYS A 476 -6.81 67.43 1.38
C CYS A 476 -6.54 68.47 0.26
N PRO A 477 -5.74 68.13 -0.77
CA PRO A 477 -5.36 69.08 -1.82
C PRO A 477 -6.42 69.24 -2.92
N GLN A 478 -7.61 68.65 -2.77
CA GLN A 478 -8.64 68.64 -3.82
C GLN A 478 -9.44 69.95 -3.84
N VAL A 479 -9.16 70.79 -4.84
CA VAL A 479 -9.79 72.10 -5.05
C VAL A 479 -10.48 72.07 -6.42
N SER A 480 -11.81 72.17 -6.48
CA SER A 480 -12.68 72.15 -7.69
C SER A 480 -13.19 70.78 -8.19
N ILE A 481 -14.01 70.11 -7.38
CA ILE A 481 -14.75 68.89 -7.74
C ILE A 481 -16.26 69.20 -7.83
N SER A 482 -16.97 68.60 -8.79
CA SER A 482 -18.43 68.70 -8.88
C SER A 482 -19.11 68.06 -7.65
N LYS A 483 -20.26 68.59 -7.21
CA LYS A 483 -20.97 68.12 -6.00
C LYS A 483 -21.15 66.59 -5.89
N PRO A 484 -21.54 65.84 -6.95
CA PRO A 484 -21.65 64.38 -6.84
C PRO A 484 -20.30 63.68 -6.65
N LEU A 485 -19.24 64.18 -7.31
CA LEU A 485 -17.90 63.65 -7.17
C LEU A 485 -17.27 64.00 -5.82
N LEU A 486 -17.60 65.16 -5.25
CA LEU A 486 -17.16 65.54 -3.90
C LEU A 486 -17.75 64.59 -2.86
N LYS A 487 -19.04 64.24 -2.97
CA LYS A 487 -19.68 63.24 -2.09
C LYS A 487 -18.96 61.89 -2.16
N SER A 488 -18.64 61.39 -3.36
CA SER A 488 -17.87 60.16 -3.50
C SER A 488 -16.42 60.28 -3.00
N HIS A 489 -15.80 61.45 -3.16
CA HIS A 489 -14.43 61.69 -2.70
C HIS A 489 -14.34 61.71 -1.18
N VAL A 490 -15.31 62.29 -0.47
CA VAL A 490 -15.32 62.32 1.00
C VAL A 490 -15.37 60.91 1.60
N LEU A 491 -16.00 59.95 0.92
CA LEU A 491 -15.98 58.54 1.32
C LEU A 491 -14.55 57.95 1.36
N THR A 492 -13.58 58.51 0.63
CA THR A 492 -12.18 58.06 0.68
C THR A 492 -11.45 58.49 1.95
N HIS A 493 -11.96 59.49 2.65
CA HIS A 493 -11.43 59.97 3.94
C HIS A 493 -12.05 59.25 5.14
N LEU A 494 -13.18 58.58 4.94
CA LEU A 494 -13.83 57.80 5.98
C LEU A 494 -13.18 56.43 6.03
N THR A 495 -12.36 56.20 7.05
CA THR A 495 -11.83 54.86 7.35
C THR A 495 -13.01 53.92 7.61
N ASN A 496 -13.24 53.01 6.67
CA ASN A 496 -14.24 51.96 6.84
C ASN A 496 -13.71 50.98 7.91
N PRO A 497 -14.35 50.83 9.09
CA PRO A 497 -14.00 49.80 10.06
C PRO A 497 -14.37 48.41 9.52
N GLY A 498 -15.09 48.33 8.40
CA GLY A 498 -15.31 47.12 7.60
C GLY A 498 -14.10 46.68 6.77
N LEU A 499 -12.86 46.88 7.23
CA LEU A 499 -11.81 45.94 6.88
C LEU A 499 -12.20 44.62 7.55
N GLY A 500 -12.81 43.76 6.73
CA GLY A 500 -13.65 42.65 7.15
C GLY A 500 -13.00 41.73 8.18
N GLN A 501 -13.86 41.04 8.93
CA GLN A 501 -13.51 39.74 9.51
C GLN A 501 -12.65 39.00 8.49
N LYS A 502 -11.41 38.68 8.87
CA LYS A 502 -10.55 37.88 8.00
C LYS A 502 -11.35 36.64 7.59
N PRO A 503 -11.33 36.25 6.30
CA PRO A 503 -11.92 34.99 5.88
C PRO A 503 -11.44 33.87 6.80
N ALA A 504 -12.29 32.93 7.19
CA ALA A 504 -11.92 31.84 8.11
C ALA A 504 -10.69 31.02 7.63
N SER A 505 -10.36 31.09 6.34
CA SER A 505 -9.21 30.47 5.71
C SER A 505 -7.90 31.26 5.82
N GLN A 506 -7.91 32.50 6.32
CA GLN A 506 -6.73 33.35 6.41
C GLN A 506 -6.12 33.27 7.81
N SER A 507 -4.90 32.72 7.91
CA SER A 507 -4.20 32.61 9.19
C SER A 507 -3.84 33.98 9.75
N ASP A 508 -3.88 34.10 11.08
CA ASP A 508 -3.35 35.26 11.81
C ASP A 508 -1.82 35.35 11.82
N LEU A 509 -1.18 34.35 11.22
CA LEU A 509 0.25 34.18 11.10
C LEU A 509 0.70 34.50 9.67
N ILE A 510 1.81 35.23 9.57
CA ILE A 510 2.49 35.60 8.33
C ILE A 510 3.78 34.76 8.22
N THR A 511 3.90 33.95 7.17
CA THR A 511 5.08 33.10 6.93
C THR A 511 6.27 33.89 6.38
N LEU A 512 7.38 33.93 7.09
CA LEU A 512 8.61 34.62 6.65
C LEU A 512 9.44 33.73 5.72
N SER A 513 10.29 34.37 4.91
CA SER A 513 11.27 33.69 4.05
C SER A 513 12.43 33.07 4.84
N SER A 514 12.77 33.62 6.01
CA SER A 514 13.83 33.15 6.91
C SER A 514 13.62 33.70 8.33
N SER A 515 14.38 33.20 9.32
CA SER A 515 14.35 33.70 10.71
C SER A 515 14.68 35.19 10.81
N ASP A 516 15.59 35.67 9.98
CA ASP A 516 16.16 37.03 10.06
C ASP A 516 15.44 38.01 9.12
N SER A 517 14.34 37.58 8.51
CA SER A 517 13.58 38.41 7.57
C SER A 517 12.99 39.62 8.31
N PRO A 518 13.25 40.86 7.85
CA PRO A 518 12.79 42.05 8.53
C PRO A 518 11.27 42.13 8.51
N TYR A 519 10.64 42.28 9.68
CA TYR A 519 9.20 42.49 9.82
C TYR A 519 8.91 43.47 10.96
N PRO A 520 8.04 44.49 10.77
CA PRO A 520 7.28 44.82 9.55
C PRO A 520 8.17 45.42 8.45
N THR A 521 7.85 45.12 7.18
CA THR A 521 8.54 45.75 6.03
C THR A 521 7.92 47.12 5.74
N SER A 522 8.76 48.12 5.48
CA SER A 522 8.31 49.46 5.07
C SER A 522 7.63 49.46 3.70
N HIS A 523 8.07 48.56 2.80
CA HIS A 523 7.47 48.34 1.49
C HIS A 523 6.94 46.89 1.40
N PRO A 524 5.60 46.69 1.33
CA PRO A 524 5.00 45.36 1.27
C PRO A 524 5.36 44.57 -0.01
N THR A 525 5.62 45.27 -1.12
CA THR A 525 5.91 44.69 -2.43
C THR A 525 7.36 44.22 -2.61
N SER A 526 8.27 44.60 -1.71
CA SER A 526 9.68 44.18 -1.75
C SER A 526 9.94 42.91 -0.93
N ARG A 527 8.88 42.23 -0.46
CA ARG A 527 9.00 41.04 0.36
C ARG A 527 9.40 39.83 -0.50
N VAL A 528 10.44 39.12 -0.07
CA VAL A 528 10.84 37.83 -0.65
C VAL A 528 9.74 36.79 -0.35
N PRO A 529 9.28 36.02 -1.36
CA PRO A 529 8.25 35.01 -1.13
C PRO A 529 8.73 33.95 -0.12
N PRO A 530 7.87 33.50 0.81
CA PRO A 530 8.22 32.41 1.71
C PRO A 530 8.39 31.08 0.95
N PRO A 531 9.12 30.10 1.53
CA PRO A 531 9.22 28.77 0.94
C PRO A 531 7.83 28.12 0.82
N PRO A 532 7.61 27.27 -0.19
CA PRO A 532 6.33 26.60 -0.40
C PRO A 532 5.99 25.70 0.81
N PRO A 533 4.73 25.72 1.30
CA PRO A 533 4.29 24.81 2.34
C PRO A 533 4.30 23.38 1.80
N ASP A 534 4.91 22.45 2.56
CA ASP A 534 4.84 21.00 2.35
C ASP A 534 5.30 20.45 0.98
N ALA A 535 6.57 20.67 0.64
CA ALA A 535 7.21 19.93 -0.44
C ALA A 535 7.49 18.47 -0.02
N ILE A 536 6.46 17.62 0.00
CA ILE A 536 6.61 16.18 0.32
C ILE A 536 6.95 15.40 -0.95
N LEU A 537 8.15 14.82 -1.01
CA LEU A 537 8.49 13.83 -2.02
C LEU A 537 7.99 12.47 -1.54
N SER A 538 6.96 11.94 -2.19
CA SER A 538 6.47 10.58 -1.96
C SER A 538 6.81 9.68 -3.14
N TYR A 539 7.50 8.58 -2.88
CA TYR A 539 7.73 7.53 -3.87
C TYR A 539 7.52 6.16 -3.23
N LYS A 540 7.23 5.16 -4.06
CA LYS A 540 6.97 3.80 -3.62
C LYS A 540 8.11 2.87 -4.01
N THR A 541 8.41 1.89 -3.16
CA THR A 541 9.43 0.86 -3.45
C THR A 541 8.92 -0.52 -3.07
N PRO A 542 9.31 -1.58 -3.80
CA PRO A 542 8.95 -2.95 -3.43
C PRO A 542 9.61 -3.34 -2.10
N ARG A 543 8.84 -3.99 -1.22
CA ARG A 543 9.28 -4.37 0.13
C ARG A 543 9.83 -5.79 0.23
N SER A 544 9.18 -6.74 -0.42
CA SER A 544 9.43 -8.17 -0.27
C SER A 544 9.75 -8.85 -1.60
N GLN A 545 10.38 -10.02 -1.53
CA GLN A 545 10.57 -10.87 -2.70
C GLN A 545 9.21 -11.36 -3.21
N PRO A 546 9.01 -11.44 -4.54
CA PRO A 546 7.74 -11.88 -5.09
C PRO A 546 7.42 -13.32 -4.65
N PRO A 547 6.16 -13.61 -4.29
CA PRO A 547 5.75 -14.97 -3.94
C PRO A 547 5.85 -15.92 -5.14
N GLY A 548 5.79 -17.24 -4.89
CA GLY A 548 5.92 -18.27 -5.92
C GLY A 548 4.89 -18.14 -7.06
N THR A 549 3.67 -17.71 -6.74
CA THR A 549 2.60 -17.40 -7.70
C THR A 549 2.98 -16.27 -8.67
N SER A 550 3.54 -15.17 -8.16
CA SER A 550 4.09 -14.09 -8.97
C SER A 550 5.26 -14.55 -9.84
N LEU A 551 6.16 -15.40 -9.32
CA LEU A 551 7.26 -15.96 -10.11
C LEU A 551 6.75 -16.82 -11.27
N LEU A 552 5.78 -17.70 -11.03
CA LEU A 552 5.16 -18.54 -12.08
C LEU A 552 4.41 -17.71 -13.11
N ALA A 553 3.71 -16.66 -12.67
CA ALA A 553 3.06 -15.73 -13.57
C ALA A 553 4.08 -15.01 -14.46
N LEU A 554 5.17 -14.52 -13.88
CA LEU A 554 6.26 -13.88 -14.62
C LEU A 554 6.94 -14.83 -15.60
N LEU A 555 7.20 -16.08 -15.21
CA LEU A 555 7.74 -17.10 -16.11
C LEU A 555 6.81 -17.40 -17.28
N SER A 556 5.51 -17.50 -17.02
CA SER A 556 4.49 -17.68 -18.07
C SER A 556 4.48 -16.50 -19.05
N ILE A 557 4.51 -15.27 -18.52
CA ILE A 557 4.64 -14.05 -19.34
C ILE A 557 5.93 -14.07 -20.15
N ARG A 558 7.05 -14.50 -19.54
CA ARG A 558 8.37 -14.56 -20.19
C ARG A 558 8.39 -15.54 -21.36
N ILE A 559 7.77 -16.70 -21.22
CA ILE A 559 7.64 -17.69 -22.30
C ILE A 559 6.85 -17.08 -23.46
N LEU A 560 5.68 -16.50 -23.18
CA LEU A 560 4.85 -15.86 -24.19
C LEU A 560 5.58 -14.72 -24.91
N PHE A 561 6.32 -13.92 -24.17
CA PHE A 561 7.15 -12.85 -24.73
C PHE A 561 8.22 -13.42 -25.67
N ARG A 562 9.01 -14.39 -25.20
CA ARG A 562 10.10 -14.98 -25.99
C ARG A 562 9.58 -15.57 -27.30
N ILE A 563 8.45 -16.27 -27.28
CA ILE A 563 7.86 -16.85 -28.50
C ILE A 563 7.28 -15.78 -29.43
N SER A 564 6.68 -14.72 -28.89
CA SER A 564 6.11 -13.62 -29.69
C SER A 564 7.16 -12.79 -30.43
N PHE A 565 8.38 -12.73 -29.89
CA PHE A 565 9.48 -11.92 -30.42
C PHE A 565 10.64 -12.76 -31.02
N ALA A 566 10.62 -14.09 -30.90
CA ALA A 566 11.63 -14.98 -31.49
C ALA A 566 11.72 -14.89 -33.02
N SER A 567 10.67 -14.41 -33.72
CA SER A 567 10.71 -14.20 -35.17
C SER A 567 11.61 -13.03 -35.59
N VAL A 568 11.96 -12.13 -34.67
CA VAL A 568 12.77 -10.94 -34.96
C VAL A 568 14.26 -11.29 -35.11
N ASP A 569 14.75 -12.35 -34.46
CA ASP A 569 16.15 -12.79 -34.55
C ASP A 569 16.49 -13.58 -35.83
N ARG A 570 15.49 -13.97 -36.65
CA ARG A 570 15.72 -14.64 -37.94
C ARG A 570 15.95 -13.67 -39.11
N ALA A 571 15.82 -12.36 -38.90
CA ALA A 571 15.97 -11.37 -39.96
C ALA A 571 17.39 -10.79 -40.06
N THR A 572 18.39 -11.65 -40.33
CA THR A 572 19.56 -11.22 -41.11
C THR A 572 20.04 -12.35 -42.02
N ARG A 573 19.81 -12.14 -43.33
CA ARG A 573 20.42 -12.81 -44.50
C ARG A 573 19.93 -14.21 -44.89
N ALA A 574 19.08 -14.22 -45.90
CA ALA A 574 19.46 -14.87 -47.15
C ALA A 574 19.21 -13.86 -48.27
N ASP A 575 20.30 -13.37 -48.88
CA ASP A 575 20.28 -12.43 -49.99
C ASP A 575 19.42 -12.97 -51.14
N ALA A 576 18.65 -12.08 -51.76
CA ALA A 576 17.78 -12.33 -52.91
C ALA A 576 18.55 -12.63 -54.23
N GLU A 577 19.77 -13.18 -54.15
CA GLU A 577 20.61 -13.55 -55.29
C GLU A 577 21.29 -14.92 -55.08
N HIS A 578 20.53 -15.95 -54.68
CA HIS A 578 21.03 -17.32 -54.78
C HIS A 578 20.98 -17.79 -56.25
N PHE A 579 22.16 -17.72 -56.87
CA PHE A 579 22.51 -18.17 -58.21
C PHE A 579 22.07 -19.63 -58.46
N GLY A 580 21.03 -19.83 -59.26
CA GLY A 580 20.46 -21.14 -59.55
C GLY A 580 21.38 -22.03 -60.41
N PHE A 581 21.66 -23.24 -59.91
CA PHE A 581 22.07 -24.37 -60.73
C PHE A 581 20.81 -25.01 -61.35
N PRO A 582 20.73 -25.21 -62.67
CA PRO A 582 19.57 -25.82 -63.29
C PRO A 582 19.67 -27.34 -63.20
N GLY A 583 18.78 -27.96 -62.40
CA GLY A 583 18.61 -29.41 -62.48
C GLY A 583 17.90 -30.00 -61.26
N VAL A 584 16.69 -30.48 -61.52
CA VAL A 584 15.80 -31.33 -60.68
C VAL A 584 14.67 -30.53 -60.01
N VAL A 585 13.52 -30.59 -60.68
CA VAL A 585 12.19 -30.30 -60.12
C VAL A 585 11.78 -31.56 -59.35
N GLU A 586 11.78 -31.51 -58.03
CA GLU A 586 11.03 -32.46 -57.19
C GLU A 586 9.70 -31.82 -56.80
N GLU A 587 8.65 -32.63 -56.77
CA GLU A 587 7.24 -32.25 -56.89
C GLU A 587 6.66 -31.56 -55.63
N ASP A 588 5.83 -30.54 -55.90
CA ASP A 588 5.22 -29.53 -55.00
C ASP A 588 4.21 -30.04 -53.95
N SER A 589 4.49 -31.09 -53.17
CA SER A 589 3.56 -31.54 -52.10
C SER A 589 4.03 -31.29 -50.66
N ALA A 590 5.29 -30.95 -50.42
CA ALA A 590 5.82 -30.65 -49.09
C ALA A 590 5.89 -29.15 -48.76
N ASP A 591 5.91 -28.29 -49.78
CA ASP A 591 6.12 -26.85 -49.60
C ASP A 591 4.86 -26.09 -49.14
N GLN A 592 3.66 -26.59 -49.45
CA GLN A 592 2.40 -25.97 -49.00
C GLN A 592 2.16 -26.13 -47.49
N ASP A 593 2.47 -27.31 -46.93
CA ASP A 593 2.29 -27.57 -45.49
C ASP A 593 3.29 -26.75 -44.66
N VAL A 594 4.54 -26.63 -45.14
CA VAL A 594 5.58 -25.80 -44.47
C VAL A 594 5.22 -24.31 -44.55
N SER A 595 4.74 -23.82 -45.69
CA SER A 595 4.27 -22.43 -45.83
C SER A 595 3.12 -22.12 -44.86
N SER A 596 2.12 -23.00 -44.76
CA SER A 596 0.95 -22.78 -43.90
C SER A 596 1.30 -22.73 -42.41
N ILE A 597 2.27 -23.54 -41.98
CA ILE A 597 2.77 -23.56 -40.59
C ILE A 597 3.53 -22.27 -40.29
N LEU A 598 4.38 -21.82 -41.21
CA LEU A 598 5.14 -20.58 -41.06
C LEU A 598 4.22 -19.35 -40.98
N ASP A 599 3.19 -19.29 -41.84
CA ASP A 599 2.19 -18.21 -41.83
C ASP A 599 1.41 -18.18 -40.50
N SER A 600 1.08 -19.35 -39.96
CA SER A 600 0.40 -19.50 -38.66
C SER A 600 1.29 -19.07 -37.49
N GLU A 601 2.59 -19.40 -37.54
CA GLU A 601 3.55 -18.97 -36.51
C GLU A 601 3.78 -17.46 -36.54
N GLU A 602 3.87 -16.86 -37.74
CA GLU A 602 4.02 -15.42 -37.91
C GLU A 602 2.79 -14.65 -37.42
N GLU A 603 1.58 -15.12 -37.77
CA GLU A 603 0.33 -14.56 -37.26
C GLU A 603 0.22 -14.68 -35.74
N GLY A 604 0.64 -15.81 -35.17
CA GLY A 604 0.72 -16.01 -33.72
C GLY A 604 1.66 -14.98 -33.08
N ALA A 605 2.87 -14.83 -33.62
CA ALA A 605 3.85 -13.86 -33.13
C ALA A 605 3.31 -12.42 -33.21
N ARG A 606 2.65 -12.04 -34.31
CA ARG A 606 2.01 -10.72 -34.49
C ARG A 606 0.91 -10.47 -33.45
N ARG A 607 0.03 -11.46 -33.19
CA ARG A 607 -1.00 -11.37 -32.13
C ARG A 607 -0.36 -11.22 -30.75
N GLY A 608 0.71 -11.97 -30.49
CA GLY A 608 1.49 -11.88 -29.27
C GLY A 608 2.05 -10.48 -29.04
N ARG A 609 2.76 -9.92 -30.03
CA ARG A 609 3.28 -8.54 -29.97
C ARG A 609 2.18 -7.51 -29.68
N LYS A 610 1.06 -7.60 -30.40
CA LYS A 610 -0.11 -6.73 -30.17
C LYS A 610 -0.66 -6.86 -28.74
N ALA A 611 -0.69 -8.07 -28.17
CA ALA A 611 -1.13 -8.29 -26.80
C ALA A 611 -0.19 -7.64 -25.78
N PHE A 612 1.13 -7.72 -25.97
CA PHE A 612 2.12 -7.05 -25.12
C PHE A 612 2.00 -5.52 -25.18
N VAL A 613 1.81 -4.96 -26.37
CA VAL A 613 1.52 -3.52 -26.52
C VAL A 613 0.25 -3.12 -25.77
N GLY A 614 -0.80 -3.95 -25.83
CA GLY A 614 -2.04 -3.75 -25.09
C GLY A 614 -1.94 -3.93 -23.57
N ALA A 615 -0.88 -4.58 -23.06
CA ALA A 615 -0.63 -4.80 -21.64
C ALA A 615 0.49 -3.88 -21.08
N ARG A 616 1.15 -3.10 -21.93
CA ARG A 616 2.30 -2.23 -21.59
C ARG A 616 2.03 -1.33 -20.38
N GLY A 617 0.93 -0.60 -20.38
CA GLY A 617 0.60 0.31 -19.26
C GLY A 617 0.36 -0.42 -17.93
N MET A 618 0.08 -1.73 -17.94
CA MET A 618 0.03 -2.54 -16.72
C MET A 618 1.44 -2.98 -16.29
N LEU A 619 2.26 -3.41 -17.26
CA LEU A 619 3.66 -3.82 -17.03
C LEU A 619 4.53 -2.66 -16.50
N GLU A 620 4.31 -1.43 -16.96
CA GLU A 620 5.02 -0.23 -16.47
C GLU A 620 4.81 0.04 -14.97
N ARG A 621 3.73 -0.49 -14.38
CA ARG A 621 3.43 -0.33 -12.94
C ARG A 621 3.98 -1.47 -12.11
N VAL A 622 4.52 -2.52 -12.72
CA VAL A 622 5.06 -3.66 -12.00
C VAL A 622 6.41 -3.24 -11.40
N MET A 623 6.54 -3.37 -10.07
CA MET A 623 7.79 -3.21 -9.34
C MET A 623 8.13 -4.51 -8.60
N LEU A 624 9.31 -5.06 -8.82
CA LEU A 624 9.84 -6.26 -8.16
C LEU A 624 11.16 -5.89 -7.50
N LEU A 625 11.47 -6.54 -6.38
CA LEU A 625 12.69 -6.27 -5.62
C LEU A 625 13.96 -6.80 -6.32
N ASP A 626 13.84 -7.87 -7.11
CA ASP A 626 14.95 -8.48 -7.83
C ASP A 626 15.23 -7.76 -9.15
N ASP A 627 16.47 -7.26 -9.31
CA ASP A 627 16.92 -6.51 -10.47
C ASP A 627 16.84 -7.32 -11.78
N THR A 628 17.07 -8.63 -11.73
CA THR A 628 17.01 -9.51 -12.90
C THR A 628 15.57 -9.68 -13.37
N LEU A 629 14.65 -9.90 -12.42
CA LEU A 629 13.22 -10.04 -12.74
C LEU A 629 12.64 -8.71 -13.23
N MET A 630 13.06 -7.59 -12.64
CA MET A 630 12.73 -6.26 -13.16
C MET A 630 13.32 -6.01 -14.54
N GLY A 631 14.54 -6.47 -14.81
CA GLY A 631 15.15 -6.40 -16.14
C GLY A 631 14.29 -7.08 -17.21
N TRP A 632 13.64 -8.21 -16.90
CA TRP A 632 12.72 -8.86 -17.83
C TRP A 632 11.46 -8.03 -18.09
N ILE A 633 10.92 -7.37 -17.06
CA ILE A 633 9.76 -6.48 -17.22
C ILE A 633 10.13 -5.28 -18.09
N SER A 634 11.26 -4.63 -17.81
CA SER A 634 11.77 -3.50 -18.61
C SER A 634 11.97 -3.88 -20.08
N GLU A 635 12.57 -5.05 -20.35
CA GLU A 635 12.72 -5.60 -21.72
C GLU A 635 11.36 -5.72 -22.43
N MET A 636 10.33 -6.21 -21.74
CA MET A 636 8.97 -6.35 -22.29
C MET A 636 8.29 -5.00 -22.55
N VAL A 637 8.50 -4.03 -21.67
CA VAL A 637 7.98 -2.66 -21.81
C VAL A 637 8.64 -1.96 -23.01
N ASP A 638 9.96 -2.05 -23.12
CA ASP A 638 10.75 -1.42 -24.19
C ASP A 638 10.43 -2.02 -25.57
N ALA A 639 10.30 -3.33 -25.65
CA ALA A 639 9.88 -4.00 -26.89
C ALA A 639 8.51 -3.52 -27.38
N GLY A 640 7.61 -3.12 -26.47
CA GLY A 640 6.32 -2.50 -26.79
C GLY A 640 6.42 -1.07 -27.32
N VAL A 641 7.57 -0.39 -27.18
CA VAL A 641 7.84 0.95 -27.71
C VAL A 641 8.34 0.88 -29.16
N TYR A 642 9.29 -0.02 -29.43
CA TYR A 642 10.00 -0.11 -30.71
C TYR A 642 9.40 -1.12 -31.70
N GLY A 643 8.46 -1.96 -31.27
CA GLY A 643 7.88 -3.05 -32.08
C GLY A 643 6.97 -2.64 -33.25
N PHE A 644 6.78 -1.33 -33.50
CA PHE A 644 6.01 -0.80 -34.63
C PHE A 644 6.80 0.20 -35.51
N SER A 645 8.08 0.45 -35.23
CA SER A 645 8.91 1.35 -36.04
C SER A 645 9.59 0.67 -37.24
N SER A 646 9.28 -0.59 -37.52
CA SER A 646 9.78 -1.34 -38.68
C SER A 646 8.65 -2.12 -39.34
N GLU A 647 7.66 -1.42 -39.87
CA GLU A 647 6.86 -1.88 -41.03
C GLU A 647 6.77 -0.74 -42.04
#